data_AF-A0AAV3BJW8-F1
#
_entry.id   AF-A0AAV3BJW8-F1
#
_cell.length_a   1.000
_cell.length_b   1.000
_cell.length_c   1.000
_cell.angle_alpha   90.00
_cell.angle_beta   90.00
_cell.angle_gamma   90.00
#
_symmetry.space_group_name_H-M   'P 1'
#
loop_
_entity.id
_entity.type
_entity.pdbx_description
1 polymer ?
#
loop_
_entity_poly.entity_id
_entity_poly.type
_entity_poly.pdbx_seq_one_letter_code
_entity_poly.pdbx_strand_id
1 'polypeptide(L)'
;MLYMKKKKGASLAYVIVVLAIIATIGTAIVSLSLANYKAIIVDSKKTQNLYMSESGLDEAKVKINNLTSKAVEAGNNAVTKSSIENLTSENIESTQNEIFKKEYKKYIHNNLKSLFKIKEGHVLFNTKGFKYEKEDNYYDIELVFINNNKLDLDNGINQLSDLDKNFIFVLPKNKKSDKEILSLRLNSKFNVKDGNEIKNYKDVSLTFEIEVPDYNGAYYTEKIPVYNIWQQGLVVGENLNINQNSNLNINGSVYVSANYNFEDNKSYKNESQNKNASGIVISGGDLSIDNGTLVSKQDIILNGENGELKVLSSVGESDNGVYTHNLGIYSFEDLNSNKVFGNSKNLKGNKIETKVPVYTMNDLIMNGLNSTIKLQNGFYGINSNSGDKTLIGEKQNSSAIIINSKDLGNGSSLDIKNKAVIMGSAYINTLGESYQTGESLAVKGNYIAYTYAVKGKDVEFKYYNPLQLVERINGDSSLDAKAKYFKEASKSFNIKSSGIKLPNADNVISVGVTVDGNNDIKGNNLVLDDIKKIREKYVDNYFKKVNSINTETTISREKKYTNKITKDNDLIYIDINNGANVLKNIENSPLKIKDKLITINKSCNGIIITDKDIKIDSSIDFKGTIITTGNLDVLNKDTAKKQNISITYDEEYLKQLIGSNYEYFKGVFTGNPDSTYLLVKSEKDINDITLDLVKTSNWEVN
;
A
#
# COMPACT_ATOMS: atom_id res chain seq x y z
N MET A 1 99.06 27.01 101.86
CA MET A 1 97.95 26.17 102.37
C MET A 1 96.78 27.09 102.73
N LEU A 2 95.70 27.13 101.92
CA LEU A 2 94.31 27.45 102.33
C LEU A 2 93.37 27.48 101.10
N TYR A 3 92.72 26.33 100.90
CA TYR A 3 91.38 26.06 100.33
C TYR A 3 90.77 26.96 99.22
N MET A 4 90.72 26.42 98.00
CA MET A 4 89.76 26.81 96.96
C MET A 4 88.32 26.44 97.37
N LYS A 5 87.45 27.44 97.54
CA LYS A 5 85.98 27.23 97.59
C LYS A 5 85.48 26.83 96.20
N LYS A 6 85.17 25.55 95.98
CA LYS A 6 84.48 25.06 94.77
C LYS A 6 83.07 25.68 94.68
N LYS A 7 82.80 26.54 93.69
CA LYS A 7 81.45 27.02 93.33
C LYS A 7 80.66 25.87 92.67
N LYS A 8 80.06 24.98 93.47
CA LYS A 8 79.35 23.77 93.00
C LYS A 8 77.93 24.00 92.40
N GLY A 9 77.47 25.24 92.22
CA GLY A 9 76.12 25.55 91.69
C GLY A 9 76.06 26.03 90.22
N ALA A 10 77.11 26.68 89.72
CA ALA A 10 77.09 27.30 88.38
C ALA A 10 77.12 26.27 87.23
N SER A 11 77.81 25.14 87.43
CA SER A 11 77.85 24.05 86.44
C SER A 11 76.49 23.37 86.28
N LEU A 12 75.70 23.24 87.35
CA LEU A 12 74.35 22.67 87.29
C LEU A 12 73.40 23.61 86.53
N ALA A 13 73.46 24.91 86.78
CA ALA A 13 72.67 25.91 86.05
C ALA A 13 73.02 25.93 84.55
N TYR A 14 74.31 25.84 84.20
CA TYR A 14 74.75 25.78 82.80
C TYR A 14 74.25 24.51 82.09
N VAL A 15 74.31 23.35 82.77
CA VAL A 15 73.76 22.08 82.24
C VAL A 15 72.25 22.17 82.03
N ILE A 16 71.51 22.79 82.95
CA ILE A 16 70.05 22.99 82.81
C ILE A 16 69.73 23.90 81.62
N VAL A 17 70.46 25.01 81.45
CA VAL A 17 70.27 25.93 80.31
C VAL A 17 70.60 25.24 78.98
N VAL A 18 71.71 24.50 78.91
CA VAL A 18 72.09 23.73 77.71
C VAL A 18 71.05 22.64 77.40
N LEU A 19 70.56 21.92 78.41
CA LEU A 19 69.48 20.94 78.25
C LEU A 19 68.18 21.59 77.78
N ALA A 20 67.83 22.77 78.30
CA ALA A 20 66.63 23.51 77.86
C ALA A 20 66.77 23.96 76.40
N ILE A 21 67.95 24.43 75.98
CA ILE A 21 68.23 24.81 74.59
C ILE A 21 68.15 23.58 73.67
N ILE A 22 68.79 22.47 74.04
CA ILE A 22 68.74 21.20 73.27
C ILE A 22 67.30 20.69 73.19
N ALA A 23 66.54 20.72 74.29
CA ALA A 23 65.15 20.30 74.30
C ALA A 23 64.28 21.19 73.40
N THR A 24 64.50 22.52 73.41
CA THR A 24 63.75 23.48 72.56
C THR A 24 64.09 23.32 71.08
N ILE A 25 65.37 23.11 70.74
CA ILE A 25 65.79 22.85 69.36
C ILE A 25 65.28 21.47 68.90
N GLY A 26 65.38 20.45 69.76
CA GLY A 26 64.88 19.11 69.49
C GLY A 26 63.37 19.09 69.23
N THR A 27 62.57 19.77 70.07
CA THR A 27 61.13 19.90 69.83
C THR A 27 60.83 20.70 68.57
N ALA A 28 61.56 21.80 68.28
CA ALA A 28 61.38 22.56 67.05
C ALA A 28 61.64 21.73 65.78
N ILE A 29 62.71 20.92 65.76
CA ILE A 29 63.03 20.02 64.64
C ILE A 29 61.95 18.94 64.46
N VAL A 30 61.49 18.34 65.56
CA VAL A 30 60.41 17.33 65.52
C VAL A 30 59.08 17.95 65.05
N SER A 31 58.73 19.14 65.53
CA SER A 31 57.54 19.87 65.08
C SER A 31 57.60 20.24 63.60
N LEU A 32 58.75 20.71 63.09
CA LEU A 32 58.95 21.00 61.67
C LEU A 32 58.87 19.73 60.82
N SER A 33 59.45 18.62 61.30
CA SER A 33 59.42 17.32 60.62
C SER A 33 57.99 16.76 60.55
N LEU A 34 57.22 16.88 61.64
CA LEU A 34 55.79 16.53 61.69
C LEU A 34 54.96 17.39 60.75
N ALA A 35 55.24 18.70 60.68
CA ALA A 35 54.56 19.60 59.75
C ALA A 35 54.86 19.24 58.29
N ASN A 36 56.12 18.96 57.96
CA ASN A 36 56.53 18.58 56.61
C ASN A 36 55.94 17.21 56.21
N TYR A 37 55.95 16.23 57.11
CA TYR A 37 55.32 14.93 56.89
C TYR A 37 53.81 15.06 56.64
N LYS A 38 53.11 15.90 57.41
CA LYS A 38 51.70 16.20 57.18
C LYS A 38 51.48 16.89 55.82
N ALA A 39 52.34 17.82 55.44
CA ALA A 39 52.27 18.50 54.14
C ALA A 39 52.42 17.51 52.97
N ILE A 40 53.39 16.58 53.06
CA ILE A 40 53.60 15.52 52.05
C ILE A 40 52.38 14.60 51.93
N ILE A 41 51.78 14.20 53.05
CA ILE A 41 50.55 13.38 53.02
C ILE A 41 49.40 14.13 52.35
N VAL A 42 49.20 15.41 52.68
CA VAL A 42 48.14 16.24 52.08
C VAL A 42 48.38 16.40 50.57
N ASP A 43 49.61 16.61 50.14
CA ASP A 43 49.95 16.77 48.73
C ASP A 43 49.76 15.46 47.93
N SER A 44 50.15 14.33 48.53
CA SER A 44 49.85 13.00 47.97
C SER A 44 48.35 12.75 47.86
N LYS A 45 47.57 13.10 48.88
CA LYS A 45 46.10 13.01 48.85
C LYS A 45 45.49 13.92 47.77
N LYS A 46 45.98 15.16 47.60
CA LYS A 46 45.56 16.08 46.52
C LYS A 46 45.83 15.51 45.14
N THR A 47 47.00 14.93 44.94
CA THR A 47 47.41 14.31 43.68
C THR A 47 46.55 13.08 43.37
N GLN A 48 46.32 12.22 44.36
CA GLN A 48 45.40 11.10 44.22
C GLN A 48 43.98 11.58 43.88
N ASN A 49 43.48 12.59 44.60
CA ASN A 49 42.13 13.13 44.38
C ASN A 49 41.97 13.70 42.97
N LEU A 50 42.99 14.39 42.45
CA LEU A 50 43.03 14.85 41.05
C LEU A 50 42.81 13.70 40.07
N TYR A 51 43.65 12.67 40.14
CA TYR A 51 43.57 11.53 39.22
C TYR A 51 42.25 10.76 39.34
N MET A 52 41.68 10.69 40.54
CA MET A 52 40.37 10.07 40.72
C MET A 52 39.26 10.95 40.14
N SER A 53 39.26 12.25 40.41
CA SER A 53 38.29 13.18 39.82
C SER A 53 38.35 13.13 38.28
N GLU A 54 39.53 13.02 37.68
CA GLU A 54 39.71 12.75 36.23
C GLU A 54 39.14 11.39 35.82
N SER A 55 39.44 10.32 36.53
CA SER A 55 38.91 8.98 36.25
C SER A 55 37.36 8.95 36.29
N GLY A 56 36.73 9.73 37.17
CA GLY A 56 35.28 9.89 37.19
C GLY A 56 34.73 10.51 35.90
N LEU A 57 35.46 11.48 35.33
CA LEU A 57 35.10 12.10 34.04
C LEU A 57 35.36 11.15 32.86
N ASP A 58 36.39 10.31 32.93
CA ASP A 58 36.64 9.26 31.92
C ASP A 58 35.50 8.22 31.92
N GLU A 59 35.06 7.77 33.09
CA GLU A 59 33.89 6.88 33.22
C GLU A 59 32.59 7.54 32.73
N ALA A 60 32.43 8.85 32.95
CA ALA A 60 31.33 9.62 32.38
C ALA A 60 31.43 9.66 30.84
N LYS A 61 32.63 9.86 30.28
CA LYS A 61 32.88 9.80 28.83
C LYS A 61 32.43 8.46 28.25
N VAL A 62 32.77 7.35 28.88
CA VAL A 62 32.39 5.99 28.45
C VAL A 62 30.87 5.84 28.37
N LYS A 63 30.13 6.34 29.37
CA LYS A 63 28.65 6.29 29.33
C LYS A 63 28.05 7.17 28.24
N ILE A 64 28.60 8.35 27.99
CA ILE A 64 28.15 9.24 26.91
C ILE A 64 28.47 8.59 25.54
N ASN A 65 29.65 8.00 25.38
CA ASN A 65 30.02 7.24 24.17
C ASN A 65 29.05 6.09 23.89
N ASN A 66 28.70 5.30 24.90
CA ASN A 66 27.72 4.23 24.75
C ASN A 66 26.33 4.74 24.32
N LEU A 67 25.94 5.92 24.80
CA LEU A 67 24.69 6.56 24.38
C LEU A 67 24.76 7.00 22.91
N THR A 68 25.87 7.62 22.48
CA THR A 68 26.05 8.02 21.08
C THR A 68 26.10 6.83 20.13
N SER A 69 26.72 5.71 20.52
CA SER A 69 26.71 4.48 19.71
C SER A 69 25.30 3.96 19.47
N LYS A 70 24.45 3.93 20.51
CA LYS A 70 23.03 3.53 20.36
C LYS A 70 22.22 4.52 19.53
N ALA A 71 22.55 5.82 19.59
CA ALA A 71 21.92 6.83 18.75
C ALA A 71 22.29 6.64 17.26
N VAL A 72 23.54 6.27 16.97
CA VAL A 72 23.98 5.90 15.60
C VAL A 72 23.19 4.69 15.12
N GLU A 73 23.05 3.63 15.94
CA GLU A 73 22.22 2.47 15.61
C GLU A 73 20.75 2.87 15.32
N ALA A 74 20.17 3.77 16.13
CA ALA A 74 18.81 4.25 15.92
C ALA A 74 18.66 5.04 14.61
N GLY A 75 19.61 5.93 14.31
CA GLY A 75 19.67 6.68 13.05
C GLY A 75 19.80 5.76 11.84
N ASN A 76 20.70 4.79 11.91
CA ASN A 76 20.90 3.80 10.85
C ASN A 76 19.63 2.98 10.59
N ASN A 77 18.98 2.49 11.66
CA ASN A 77 17.73 1.75 11.56
C ASN A 77 16.60 2.58 10.94
N ALA A 78 16.56 3.89 11.19
CA ALA A 78 15.56 4.78 10.59
C ALA A 78 15.76 4.90 9.07
N VAL A 79 17.01 5.06 8.61
CA VAL A 79 17.34 5.09 7.19
C VAL A 79 17.04 3.75 6.51
N THR A 80 17.35 2.62 7.16
CA THR A 80 17.05 1.28 6.60
C THR A 80 15.54 1.03 6.45
N LYS A 81 14.70 1.62 7.31
CA LYS A 81 13.23 1.44 7.27
C LYS A 81 12.53 2.42 6.32
N SER A 82 13.15 3.53 5.96
CA SER A 82 12.53 4.50 5.05
C SER A 82 12.57 3.97 3.62
N SER A 83 11.43 3.54 3.10
CA SER A 83 11.20 3.43 1.65
C SER A 83 10.99 4.85 1.13
N ILE A 84 12.01 5.44 0.52
CA ILE A 84 11.95 6.84 0.09
C ILE A 84 11.42 6.86 -1.35
N GLU A 85 10.13 7.15 -1.49
CA GLU A 85 9.53 7.42 -2.80
C GLU A 85 10.04 8.76 -3.37
N ASN A 86 10.23 8.81 -4.70
CA ASN A 86 10.68 9.99 -5.46
C ASN A 86 12.14 10.41 -5.26
N LEU A 87 13.07 9.46 -5.17
CA LEU A 87 14.50 9.77 -5.31
C LEU A 87 14.96 9.74 -6.76
N THR A 88 15.68 10.77 -7.18
CA THR A 88 16.67 10.69 -8.25
C THR A 88 18.03 10.38 -7.63
N SER A 89 18.99 9.85 -8.39
CA SER A 89 20.35 9.55 -7.91
C SER A 89 21.08 10.75 -7.27
N GLU A 90 20.58 11.97 -7.49
CA GLU A 90 21.20 13.23 -7.05
C GLU A 90 20.86 13.63 -5.60
N ASN A 91 19.70 13.23 -5.06
CA ASN A 91 19.23 13.72 -3.75
C ASN A 91 19.29 12.68 -2.61
N ILE A 92 19.73 11.45 -2.91
CA ILE A 92 19.71 10.31 -1.98
C ILE A 92 20.53 10.59 -0.72
N GLU A 93 21.77 11.05 -0.90
CA GLU A 93 22.71 11.29 0.20
C GLU A 93 22.19 12.35 1.17
N SER A 94 21.65 13.46 0.64
CA SER A 94 21.09 14.54 1.45
C SER A 94 19.88 14.08 2.26
N THR A 95 18.91 13.41 1.62
CA THR A 95 17.68 12.96 2.31
C THR A 95 17.96 11.91 3.38
N GLN A 96 18.88 10.97 3.13
CA GLN A 96 19.26 9.97 4.13
C GLN A 96 20.00 10.60 5.30
N ASN A 97 20.90 11.54 5.02
CA ASN A 97 21.60 12.27 6.06
C ASN A 97 20.61 13.04 6.95
N GLU A 98 19.56 13.64 6.38
CA GLU A 98 18.49 14.28 7.15
C GLU A 98 17.72 13.30 8.05
N ILE A 99 17.30 12.14 7.52
CA ILE A 99 16.58 11.11 8.28
C ILE A 99 17.45 10.60 9.44
N PHE A 100 18.71 10.27 9.13
CA PHE A 100 19.69 9.82 10.11
C PHE A 100 19.88 10.86 11.23
N LYS A 101 20.22 12.11 10.87
CA LYS A 101 20.46 13.19 11.83
C LYS A 101 19.24 13.47 12.69
N LYS A 102 18.04 13.41 12.11
CA LYS A 102 16.78 13.61 12.84
C LYS A 102 16.58 12.55 13.91
N GLU A 103 16.70 11.27 13.57
CA GLU A 103 16.47 10.19 14.52
C GLU A 103 17.62 10.05 15.54
N TYR A 104 18.87 10.31 15.14
CA TYR A 104 20.02 10.41 16.04
C TYR A 104 19.79 11.46 17.12
N LYS A 105 19.45 12.71 16.72
CA LYS A 105 19.19 13.81 17.65
C LYS A 105 18.04 13.49 18.60
N LYS A 106 16.96 12.90 18.07
CA LYS A 106 15.81 12.45 18.86
C LYS A 106 16.18 11.37 19.87
N TYR A 107 17.02 10.39 19.49
CA TYR A 107 17.47 9.35 20.41
C TYR A 107 18.31 9.92 21.55
N ILE A 108 19.29 10.79 21.24
CA ILE A 108 20.09 11.47 22.27
C ILE A 108 19.19 12.29 23.19
N HIS A 109 18.32 13.13 22.63
CA HIS A 109 17.41 13.98 23.40
C HIS A 109 16.55 13.18 24.40
N ASN A 110 16.00 12.05 23.96
CA ASN A 110 15.14 11.22 24.81
C ASN A 110 15.90 10.48 25.92
N ASN A 111 17.17 10.12 25.68
CA ASN A 111 17.90 9.19 26.54
C ASN A 111 19.02 9.86 27.35
N LEU A 112 19.49 11.05 26.98
CA LEU A 112 20.60 11.73 27.66
C LEU A 112 20.31 12.04 29.13
N LYS A 113 19.08 12.45 29.45
CA LYS A 113 18.64 12.69 30.84
C LYS A 113 18.76 11.48 31.75
N SER A 114 18.71 10.25 31.20
CA SER A 114 18.84 9.02 32.00
C SER A 114 20.25 8.86 32.60
N LEU A 115 21.23 9.59 32.08
CA LEU A 115 22.57 9.64 32.64
C LEU A 115 22.67 10.53 33.88
N PHE A 116 21.61 11.25 34.25
CA PHE A 116 21.62 12.21 35.36
C PHE A 116 20.57 11.88 36.44
N LYS A 117 20.76 12.45 37.62
CA LYS A 117 19.85 12.40 38.78
C LYS A 117 19.87 13.76 39.48
N ILE A 118 18.78 14.13 40.15
CA ILE A 118 18.74 15.35 40.96
C ILE A 118 18.94 14.97 42.43
N LYS A 119 19.85 15.65 43.12
CA LYS A 119 20.06 15.50 44.56
C LYS A 119 20.43 16.86 45.16
N GLU A 120 19.76 17.25 46.24
CA GLU A 120 20.07 18.47 47.00
C GLU A 120 20.13 19.74 46.14
N GLY A 121 19.28 19.83 45.10
CA GLY A 121 19.27 20.98 44.19
C GLY A 121 20.43 20.99 43.19
N HIS A 122 21.14 19.89 42.99
CA HIS A 122 22.19 19.73 41.96
C HIS A 122 21.82 18.64 40.95
N VAL A 123 22.20 18.85 39.68
CA VAL A 123 22.07 17.84 38.62
C VAL A 123 23.35 17.02 38.57
N LEU A 124 23.29 15.80 39.09
CA LEU A 124 24.43 14.90 39.22
C LEU A 124 24.42 13.82 38.16
N PHE A 125 25.59 13.43 37.67
CA PHE A 125 25.77 12.27 36.81
C PHE A 125 25.50 10.98 37.59
N ASN A 126 24.90 9.99 36.94
CA ASN A 126 24.60 8.71 37.52
C ASN A 126 25.85 7.83 37.54
N THR A 127 26.53 7.82 38.67
CA THR A 127 27.78 7.07 38.92
C THR A 127 27.57 5.60 39.25
N LYS A 128 26.33 5.08 39.21
CA LYS A 128 26.05 3.65 39.44
C LYS A 128 26.83 2.80 38.43
N GLY A 129 27.63 1.86 38.94
CA GLY A 129 28.45 0.96 38.12
C GLY A 129 29.85 1.47 37.75
N PHE A 130 30.27 2.64 38.25
CA PHE A 130 31.67 3.06 38.16
C PHE A 130 32.52 2.13 39.03
N LYS A 131 33.66 1.65 38.51
CA LYS A 131 34.52 0.71 39.23
C LYS A 131 35.36 1.44 40.27
N TYR A 132 34.92 1.44 41.53
CA TYR A 132 35.77 1.78 42.67
C TYR A 132 35.33 0.99 43.92
N GLU A 133 36.15 0.02 44.33
CA GLU A 133 35.88 -0.86 45.48
C GLU A 133 36.62 -0.35 46.73
N LYS A 134 36.00 0.59 47.46
CA LYS A 134 36.05 0.71 48.92
C LYS A 134 34.72 1.28 49.38
N GLU A 135 34.09 0.68 50.39
CA GLU A 135 32.68 0.86 50.79
C GLU A 135 32.24 2.30 51.17
N ASP A 136 33.14 3.29 51.17
CA ASP A 136 32.88 4.66 51.64
C ASP A 136 33.33 5.80 50.71
N ASN A 137 34.00 5.52 49.58
CA ASN A 137 34.45 6.56 48.64
C ASN A 137 33.51 6.66 47.43
N TYR A 138 33.25 7.86 46.93
CA TYR A 138 32.33 8.03 45.80
C TYR A 138 32.68 9.23 44.91
N TYR A 139 32.23 9.14 43.67
CA TYR A 139 32.24 10.23 42.71
C TYR A 139 31.00 11.09 42.87
N ASP A 140 31.21 12.40 42.92
CA ASP A 140 30.17 13.40 42.81
C ASP A 140 30.46 14.24 41.56
N ILE A 141 29.69 14.02 40.51
CA ILE A 141 29.91 14.63 39.20
C ILE A 141 28.71 15.50 38.89
N GLU A 142 28.88 16.79 38.86
CA GLU A 142 27.81 17.77 38.63
C GLU A 142 27.81 18.25 37.19
N LEU A 143 26.63 18.34 36.57
CA LEU A 143 26.42 19.04 35.32
C LEU A 143 26.25 20.53 35.60
N VAL A 144 27.19 21.35 35.13
CA VAL A 144 27.26 22.78 35.47
C VAL A 144 26.79 23.68 34.32
N PHE A 145 27.09 23.29 33.07
CA PHE A 145 26.66 24.04 31.88
C PHE A 145 26.13 23.12 30.78
N ILE A 146 25.13 23.61 30.05
CA ILE A 146 24.69 23.05 28.77
C ILE A 146 24.81 24.15 27.72
N ASN A 147 25.54 23.91 26.63
CA ASN A 147 25.78 24.88 25.56
C ASN A 147 26.24 26.26 26.08
N ASN A 148 27.16 26.26 27.05
CA ASN A 148 27.69 27.45 27.74
C ASN A 148 26.66 28.25 28.57
N ASN A 149 25.43 27.78 28.70
CA ASN A 149 24.46 28.34 29.63
C ASN A 149 24.63 27.66 30.99
N LYS A 150 24.86 28.47 32.03
CA LYS A 150 24.97 27.97 33.41
C LYS A 150 23.62 27.39 33.81
N LEU A 151 23.63 26.20 34.42
CA LEU A 151 22.45 25.67 35.06
C LEU A 151 22.22 26.42 36.35
N ASP A 152 21.14 27.19 36.40
CA ASP A 152 20.70 27.93 37.57
C ASP A 152 19.43 27.28 38.12
N LEU A 153 19.56 26.57 39.24
CA LEU A 153 18.47 25.78 39.82
C LEU A 153 17.46 26.63 40.59
N ASP A 154 17.79 27.88 40.92
CA ASP A 154 16.84 28.85 41.50
C ASP A 154 15.78 29.31 40.49
N ASN A 155 15.95 28.96 39.20
CA ASN A 155 15.07 29.32 38.07
C ASN A 155 14.35 28.12 37.42
N GLY A 156 13.98 27.08 38.20
CA GLY A 156 12.90 26.16 37.81
C GLY A 156 13.27 24.82 37.18
N ILE A 157 14.42 24.22 37.53
CA ILE A 157 14.73 22.80 37.23
C ILE A 157 14.37 21.95 38.46
N ASN A 158 13.11 21.53 38.55
CA ASN A 158 12.61 20.71 39.66
C ASN A 158 12.57 19.22 39.31
N GLN A 159 12.56 18.88 38.01
CA GLN A 159 12.53 17.52 37.50
C GLN A 159 13.48 17.36 36.30
N LEU A 160 13.95 16.15 36.03
CA LEU A 160 14.86 15.88 34.90
C LEU A 160 14.26 16.24 33.53
N SER A 161 12.92 16.29 33.41
CA SER A 161 12.22 16.74 32.19
C SER A 161 12.47 18.21 31.87
N ASP A 162 12.79 19.03 32.86
CA ASP A 162 13.04 20.47 32.65
C ASP A 162 14.33 20.70 31.83
N LEU A 163 15.23 19.70 31.80
CA LEU A 163 16.45 19.71 30.99
C LEU A 163 16.20 19.49 29.49
N ASP A 164 15.04 18.93 29.09
CA ASP A 164 14.74 18.62 27.69
C ASP A 164 14.83 19.89 26.82
N LYS A 165 14.43 21.05 27.36
CA LYS A 165 14.51 22.36 26.67
C LYS A 165 15.95 22.81 26.39
N ASN A 166 16.94 22.27 27.12
CA ASN A 166 18.34 22.67 27.02
C ASN A 166 19.17 21.71 26.16
N PHE A 167 18.72 20.47 25.94
CA PHE A 167 19.37 19.48 25.07
C PHE A 167 19.09 19.76 23.59
N ILE A 168 19.59 20.91 23.13
CA ILE A 168 19.49 21.39 21.76
C ILE A 168 20.87 21.29 21.11
N PHE A 169 20.94 20.73 19.91
CA PHE A 169 22.15 20.73 19.10
C PHE A 169 22.29 22.07 18.40
N VAL A 170 23.49 22.66 18.44
CA VAL A 170 23.78 23.99 17.88
C VAL A 170 25.01 23.96 16.98
N LEU A 171 25.02 24.79 15.94
CA LEU A 171 26.22 25.01 15.14
C LEU A 171 27.22 25.89 15.91
N PRO A 172 28.49 25.46 16.07
CA PRO A 172 29.46 26.22 16.83
C PRO A 172 29.87 27.51 16.11
N LYS A 173 29.67 28.68 16.74
CA LYS A 173 29.94 30.00 16.15
C LYS A 173 31.42 30.28 15.84
N ASN A 174 32.36 29.56 16.46
CA ASN A 174 33.80 29.87 16.47
C ASN A 174 34.73 28.67 16.20
N LYS A 175 34.23 27.55 15.66
CA LYS A 175 35.05 26.36 15.34
C LYS A 175 34.99 26.08 13.84
N LYS A 176 36.08 25.54 13.25
CA LYS A 176 36.16 25.04 11.84
C LYS A 176 35.25 23.82 11.56
N SER A 177 34.23 23.56 12.37
CA SER A 177 33.38 22.37 12.28
C SER A 177 31.99 22.77 11.80
N ASP A 178 31.56 22.22 10.68
CA ASP A 178 30.23 22.46 10.10
C ASP A 178 29.15 21.57 10.73
N LYS A 179 29.49 20.81 11.78
CA LYS A 179 28.58 19.86 12.44
C LYS A 179 27.92 20.46 13.67
N GLU A 180 26.65 20.13 13.86
CA GLU A 180 25.91 20.49 15.06
C GLU A 180 26.48 19.75 16.28
N ILE A 181 26.61 20.44 17.42
CA ILE A 181 27.14 19.89 18.66
C ILE A 181 26.22 20.18 19.86
N LEU A 182 26.27 19.32 20.87
CA LEU A 182 25.70 19.55 22.19
C LEU A 182 26.83 19.54 23.22
N SER A 183 27.01 20.65 23.94
CA SER A 183 28.10 20.79 24.91
C SER A 183 27.62 20.62 26.35
N LEU A 184 28.31 19.79 27.14
CA LEU A 184 28.02 19.50 28.55
C LEU A 184 29.28 19.74 29.38
N ARG A 185 29.26 20.68 30.33
CA ARG A 185 30.38 20.88 31.26
C ARG A 185 30.10 20.15 32.56
N LEU A 186 30.94 19.14 32.86
CA LEU A 186 30.86 18.37 34.10
C LEU A 186 31.98 18.79 35.05
N ASN A 187 31.66 18.89 36.34
CA ASN A 187 32.61 19.09 37.42
C ASN A 187 32.64 17.83 38.29
N SER A 188 33.80 17.19 38.42
CA SER A 188 33.98 15.93 39.13
C SER A 188 34.75 16.15 40.42
N LYS A 189 34.17 15.60 41.50
CA LYS A 189 34.74 15.57 42.84
C LYS A 189 34.86 14.11 43.28
N PHE A 190 36.06 13.71 43.66
CA PHE A 190 36.25 12.44 44.36
C PHE A 190 36.18 12.67 45.87
N ASN A 191 35.21 12.07 46.54
CA ASN A 191 35.02 12.20 47.97
C ASN A 191 35.63 11.00 48.70
N VAL A 192 36.54 11.27 49.64
CA VAL A 192 37.27 10.25 50.41
C VAL A 192 36.92 10.36 51.88
N LYS A 193 36.65 9.21 52.52
CA LYS A 193 36.47 9.14 53.97
C LYS A 193 37.83 9.19 54.68
N ASP A 194 38.04 10.23 55.49
CA ASP A 194 39.28 10.47 56.23
C ASP A 194 38.95 10.58 57.72
N GLY A 195 38.88 9.42 58.39
CA GLY A 195 38.33 9.31 59.74
C GLY A 195 36.79 9.38 59.73
N ASN A 196 36.22 10.32 60.51
CA ASN A 196 34.77 10.56 60.56
C ASN A 196 34.29 11.65 59.59
N GLU A 197 35.21 12.27 58.84
CA GLU A 197 34.90 13.35 57.89
C GLU A 197 35.03 12.86 56.45
N ILE A 198 34.16 13.38 55.58
CA ILE A 198 34.29 13.24 54.13
C ILE A 198 35.09 14.44 53.64
N LYS A 199 36.21 14.19 52.95
CA LYS A 199 37.07 15.23 52.39
C LYS A 199 37.20 15.08 50.89
N ASN A 200 37.09 16.21 50.22
CA ASN A 200 37.56 16.44 48.87
C ASN A 200 38.80 17.35 48.94
N TYR A 201 39.78 17.08 48.10
CA TYR A 201 41.06 17.79 48.11
C TYR A 201 41.30 18.59 46.83
N LYS A 202 40.60 18.26 45.72
CA LYS A 202 40.78 18.87 44.40
C LYS A 202 39.62 18.53 43.45
N ASP A 203 39.14 19.52 42.71
CA ASP A 203 38.05 19.34 41.74
C ASP A 203 38.56 19.47 40.31
N VAL A 204 37.92 18.75 39.37
CA VAL A 204 38.28 18.79 37.95
C VAL A 204 37.04 19.02 37.11
N SER A 205 37.11 19.97 36.21
CA SER A 205 36.07 20.25 35.24
C SER A 205 36.50 19.88 33.82
N LEU A 206 35.56 19.35 33.04
CA LEU A 206 35.76 19.04 31.62
C LEU A 206 34.49 19.31 30.83
N THR A 207 34.64 19.85 29.62
CA THR A 207 33.53 20.03 28.67
C THR A 207 33.50 18.89 27.66
N PHE A 208 32.38 18.19 27.59
CA PHE A 208 32.07 17.15 26.60
C PHE A 208 31.26 17.76 25.46
N GLU A 209 31.70 17.54 24.23
CA GLU A 209 31.02 18.00 23.03
C GLU A 209 30.56 16.78 22.23
N ILE A 210 29.24 16.55 22.22
CA ILE A 210 28.59 15.49 21.47
C ILE A 210 28.32 16.00 20.06
N GLU A 211 28.96 15.41 19.06
CA GLU A 211 28.80 15.76 17.64
C GLU A 211 27.65 14.98 17.00
N VAL A 212 26.94 15.62 16.07
CA VAL A 212 26.00 14.95 15.15
C VAL A 212 26.79 14.49 13.92
N PRO A 213 27.00 13.18 13.71
CA PRO A 213 27.71 12.71 12.54
C PRO A 213 26.87 12.84 11.27
N ASP A 214 27.55 12.82 10.13
CA ASP A 214 26.92 12.56 8.84
C ASP A 214 26.67 11.06 8.68
N TYR A 215 25.62 10.70 7.95
CA TYR A 215 25.36 9.31 7.59
C TYR A 215 26.49 8.78 6.68
N ASN A 216 27.11 7.67 7.08
CA ASN A 216 28.27 7.08 6.39
C ASN A 216 28.05 5.63 5.95
N GLY A 217 26.79 5.17 5.90
CA GLY A 217 26.47 3.80 5.52
C GLY A 217 26.74 3.54 4.03
N ALA A 218 27.39 2.42 3.71
CA ALA A 218 27.43 1.91 2.35
C ALA A 218 26.00 1.53 1.92
N TYR A 219 25.52 2.11 0.83
CA TYR A 219 24.21 1.80 0.28
C TYR A 219 24.35 1.34 -1.16
N TYR A 220 23.47 0.42 -1.55
CA TYR A 220 23.18 0.19 -2.95
C TYR A 220 21.71 0.44 -3.20
N THR A 221 21.43 1.04 -4.34
CA THR A 221 20.08 1.21 -4.85
C THR A 221 19.77 0.04 -5.78
N GLU A 222 18.66 -0.65 -5.54
CA GLU A 222 18.13 -1.65 -6.46
C GLU A 222 16.90 -1.05 -7.16
N LYS A 223 16.96 -0.89 -8.48
CA LYS A 223 15.78 -0.51 -9.28
C LYS A 223 14.90 -1.74 -9.45
N ILE A 224 13.68 -1.66 -8.94
CA ILE A 224 12.71 -2.73 -9.01
C ILE A 224 11.73 -2.44 -10.16
N PRO A 225 11.61 -3.35 -11.16
CA PRO A 225 10.65 -3.24 -12.23
C PRO A 225 9.22 -3.38 -11.70
N VAL A 226 8.34 -2.51 -12.19
CA VAL A 226 6.92 -2.44 -11.83
C VAL A 226 6.06 -2.92 -12.97
N TYR A 227 5.29 -3.98 -12.76
CA TYR A 227 4.42 -4.58 -13.78
C TYR A 227 2.95 -4.28 -13.47
N ASN A 228 2.16 -3.79 -14.41
CA ASN A 228 0.73 -3.49 -14.24
C ASN A 228 -0.09 -4.57 -13.51
N ILE A 229 0.25 -5.84 -13.70
CA ILE A 229 -0.44 -6.98 -13.13
C ILE A 229 -0.45 -6.96 -11.59
N TRP A 230 0.60 -6.44 -10.96
CA TRP A 230 0.65 -6.33 -9.50
C TRP A 230 -0.03 -5.06 -8.96
N GLN A 231 -0.49 -4.16 -9.85
CA GLN A 231 -1.16 -2.90 -9.50
C GLN A 231 -2.69 -3.10 -9.42
N GLN A 232 -3.13 -4.35 -9.51
CA GLN A 232 -4.53 -4.75 -9.41
C GLN A 232 -4.79 -5.32 -8.02
N GLY A 233 -5.99 -5.13 -7.50
CA GLY A 233 -6.43 -5.86 -6.31
C GLY A 233 -6.65 -7.34 -6.61
N LEU A 234 -7.16 -7.63 -7.81
CA LEU A 234 -7.43 -9.00 -8.26
C LEU A 234 -7.16 -9.18 -9.76
N VAL A 235 -6.40 -10.23 -10.10
CA VAL A 235 -6.19 -10.71 -11.47
C VAL A 235 -6.57 -12.18 -11.57
N VAL A 236 -7.44 -12.51 -12.52
CA VAL A 236 -7.91 -13.87 -12.79
C VAL A 236 -7.66 -14.22 -14.25
N GLY A 237 -6.96 -15.31 -14.50
CA GLY A 237 -6.63 -15.79 -15.84
C GLY A 237 -7.82 -16.42 -16.53
N GLU A 238 -8.58 -17.27 -15.84
CA GLU A 238 -9.81 -17.86 -16.36
C GLU A 238 -11.06 -17.09 -15.89
N ASN A 239 -12.03 -17.74 -15.25
CA ASN A 239 -13.29 -17.12 -14.85
C ASN A 239 -13.27 -16.66 -13.40
N LEU A 240 -13.94 -15.54 -13.13
CA LEU A 240 -14.31 -15.12 -11.79
C LEU A 240 -15.76 -15.54 -11.53
N ASN A 241 -15.96 -16.49 -10.61
CA ASN A 241 -17.25 -17.09 -10.32
C ASN A 241 -17.69 -16.74 -8.90
N ILE A 242 -18.90 -16.21 -8.75
CA ILE A 242 -19.46 -15.80 -7.45
C ILE A 242 -20.77 -16.53 -7.23
N ASN A 243 -20.81 -17.40 -6.22
CA ASN A 243 -21.98 -18.22 -5.91
C ASN A 243 -23.03 -17.44 -5.10
N GLN A 244 -24.21 -18.04 -5.02
CA GLN A 244 -25.32 -17.61 -4.19
C GLN A 244 -24.88 -17.25 -2.77
N ASN A 245 -25.40 -16.13 -2.28
CA ASN A 245 -25.13 -15.61 -0.94
C ASN A 245 -23.64 -15.37 -0.64
N SER A 246 -22.80 -15.16 -1.65
CA SER A 246 -21.40 -14.76 -1.50
C SER A 246 -21.23 -13.31 -1.90
N ASN A 247 -20.64 -12.48 -1.05
CA ASN A 247 -20.38 -11.07 -1.33
C ASN A 247 -18.87 -10.83 -1.43
N LEU A 248 -18.39 -10.49 -2.63
CA LEU A 248 -17.01 -10.12 -2.91
C LEU A 248 -16.91 -8.60 -3.06
N ASN A 249 -16.27 -7.95 -2.10
CA ASN A 249 -15.99 -6.51 -2.13
C ASN A 249 -14.50 -6.31 -2.43
N ILE A 250 -14.18 -5.49 -3.42
CA ILE A 250 -12.81 -5.20 -3.83
C ILE A 250 -12.61 -3.70 -3.87
N ASN A 251 -11.73 -3.18 -3.03
CA ASN A 251 -11.23 -1.81 -3.13
C ASN A 251 -9.94 -1.82 -3.95
N GLY A 252 -10.03 -1.48 -5.23
CA GLY A 252 -8.97 -1.59 -6.21
C GLY A 252 -9.46 -2.16 -7.55
N SER A 253 -8.58 -2.15 -8.55
CA SER A 253 -8.92 -2.62 -9.89
C SER A 253 -8.95 -4.16 -10.00
N VAL A 254 -9.81 -4.65 -10.90
CA VAL A 254 -10.03 -6.08 -11.16
C VAL A 254 -9.87 -6.38 -12.64
N TYR A 255 -9.12 -7.43 -12.93
CA TYR A 255 -8.86 -7.87 -14.30
C TYR A 255 -9.13 -9.36 -14.47
N VAL A 256 -10.03 -9.70 -15.40
CA VAL A 256 -10.39 -11.08 -15.73
C VAL A 256 -10.12 -11.35 -17.21
N SER A 257 -9.12 -12.19 -17.48
CA SER A 257 -8.66 -12.50 -18.84
C SER A 257 -9.55 -13.53 -19.54
N ALA A 258 -10.19 -14.43 -18.80
CA ALA A 258 -10.94 -15.57 -19.35
C ALA A 258 -10.16 -16.37 -20.42
N ASN A 259 -8.82 -16.36 -20.31
CA ASN A 259 -7.84 -16.86 -21.28
C ASN A 259 -8.20 -16.53 -22.74
N TYR A 260 -8.66 -15.30 -22.98
CA TYR A 260 -8.96 -14.80 -24.32
C TYR A 260 -7.75 -14.04 -24.89
N ASN A 261 -7.28 -14.51 -26.06
CA ASN A 261 -6.24 -13.87 -26.84
C ASN A 261 -6.86 -13.20 -28.07
N PHE A 262 -6.62 -11.90 -28.24
CA PHE A 262 -6.97 -11.19 -29.47
C PHE A 262 -5.90 -11.50 -30.52
N GLU A 263 -6.28 -12.01 -31.70
CA GLU A 263 -5.35 -12.25 -32.81
C GLU A 263 -4.86 -10.94 -33.45
N ASP A 264 -5.70 -9.90 -33.46
CA ASP A 264 -5.39 -8.56 -33.97
C ASP A 264 -6.01 -7.50 -33.04
N ASN A 265 -5.25 -6.45 -32.70
CA ASN A 265 -5.61 -5.38 -31.75
C ASN A 265 -6.91 -4.59 -32.07
N LYS A 266 -7.66 -4.96 -33.13
CA LYS A 266 -8.85 -4.25 -33.60
C LYS A 266 -9.98 -5.16 -34.13
N SER A 267 -9.93 -6.48 -33.94
CA SER A 267 -11.06 -7.35 -34.34
C SER A 267 -11.24 -8.57 -33.43
N TYR A 268 -12.50 -8.79 -33.00
CA TYR A 268 -12.96 -10.09 -32.52
C TYR A 268 -13.03 -11.05 -33.72
N LYS A 269 -11.95 -11.77 -34.03
CA LYS A 269 -12.02 -12.95 -34.91
C LYS A 269 -12.23 -14.17 -34.03
N ASN A 270 -13.30 -14.89 -34.33
CA ASN A 270 -13.93 -15.88 -33.44
C ASN A 270 -13.47 -17.31 -33.74
N GLU A 271 -12.20 -17.52 -34.13
CA GLU A 271 -11.79 -18.82 -34.69
C GLU A 271 -11.28 -19.83 -33.65
N SER A 272 -11.04 -19.43 -32.39
CA SER A 272 -10.70 -20.40 -31.33
C SER A 272 -11.33 -20.06 -29.96
N GLN A 273 -12.65 -20.13 -29.87
CA GLN A 273 -13.34 -20.09 -28.57
C GLN A 273 -12.91 -21.29 -27.70
N ASN A 274 -12.21 -21.01 -26.59
CA ASN A 274 -12.21 -21.95 -25.47
C ASN A 274 -13.64 -21.98 -24.92
N LYS A 275 -14.40 -23.05 -25.21
CA LYS A 275 -15.84 -23.19 -24.92
C LYS A 275 -16.25 -23.02 -23.45
N ASN A 276 -15.31 -22.77 -22.54
CA ASN A 276 -15.54 -22.63 -21.10
C ASN A 276 -15.23 -21.21 -20.57
N ALA A 277 -14.89 -20.25 -21.43
CA ALA A 277 -14.55 -18.88 -21.05
C ALA A 277 -15.79 -17.99 -21.00
N SER A 278 -16.28 -17.69 -19.81
CA SER A 278 -17.45 -16.83 -19.58
C SER A 278 -17.09 -15.43 -19.09
N GLY A 279 -15.89 -15.23 -18.53
CA GLY A 279 -15.50 -13.96 -17.92
C GLY A 279 -15.89 -13.91 -16.45
N ILE A 280 -16.81 -13.01 -16.10
CA ILE A 280 -17.31 -12.83 -14.73
C ILE A 280 -18.73 -13.35 -14.65
N VAL A 281 -18.97 -14.31 -13.75
CA VAL A 281 -20.28 -14.94 -13.56
C VAL A 281 -20.75 -14.78 -12.12
N ILE A 282 -21.89 -14.14 -11.95
CA ILE A 282 -22.53 -13.85 -10.66
C ILE A 282 -23.84 -14.64 -10.56
N SER A 283 -23.80 -15.73 -9.81
CA SER A 283 -24.90 -16.68 -9.68
C SER A 283 -25.64 -16.52 -8.34
N GLY A 284 -26.18 -15.33 -8.10
CA GLY A 284 -26.95 -14.99 -6.90
C GLY A 284 -26.13 -14.51 -5.70
N GLY A 285 -24.86 -14.18 -5.93
CA GLY A 285 -24.02 -13.43 -5.00
C GLY A 285 -23.87 -11.97 -5.41
N ASP A 286 -22.97 -11.26 -4.75
CA ASP A 286 -22.71 -9.83 -4.95
C ASP A 286 -21.24 -9.60 -5.32
N LEU A 287 -20.98 -8.74 -6.31
CA LEU A 287 -19.66 -8.21 -6.64
C LEU A 287 -19.68 -6.69 -6.49
N SER A 288 -18.89 -6.15 -5.57
CA SER A 288 -18.70 -4.71 -5.40
C SER A 288 -17.26 -4.31 -5.68
N ILE A 289 -17.05 -3.39 -6.60
CA ILE A 289 -15.75 -2.80 -6.90
C ILE A 289 -15.77 -1.33 -6.49
N ASP A 290 -14.87 -0.94 -5.59
CA ASP A 290 -14.65 0.43 -5.16
C ASP A 290 -13.28 0.92 -5.66
N ASN A 291 -13.21 2.18 -6.10
CA ASN A 291 -11.95 2.87 -6.45
C ASN A 291 -11.05 2.14 -7.46
N GLY A 292 -11.66 1.47 -8.43
CA GLY A 292 -10.93 0.70 -9.43
C GLY A 292 -11.63 0.59 -10.78
N THR A 293 -10.89 0.07 -11.74
CA THR A 293 -11.41 -0.34 -13.05
C THR A 293 -11.83 -1.81 -13.00
N LEU A 294 -12.96 -2.15 -13.63
CA LEU A 294 -13.39 -3.53 -13.82
C LEU A 294 -13.20 -3.93 -15.28
N VAL A 295 -12.34 -4.91 -15.53
CA VAL A 295 -12.11 -5.48 -16.86
C VAL A 295 -12.51 -6.95 -16.87
N SER A 296 -13.36 -7.32 -17.82
CA SER A 296 -13.57 -8.70 -18.26
C SER A 296 -13.27 -8.75 -19.76
N LYS A 297 -12.36 -9.61 -20.21
CA LYS A 297 -12.17 -9.82 -21.65
C LYS A 297 -13.37 -10.52 -22.30
N GLN A 298 -14.18 -11.20 -21.51
CA GLN A 298 -15.42 -11.83 -21.95
C GLN A 298 -16.60 -11.12 -21.27
N ASP A 299 -17.69 -11.83 -21.07
CA ASP A 299 -18.93 -11.25 -20.56
C ASP A 299 -18.84 -10.97 -19.05
N ILE A 300 -19.75 -10.11 -18.58
CA ILE A 300 -20.11 -9.98 -17.18
C ILE A 300 -21.59 -10.33 -17.07
N ILE A 301 -21.88 -11.43 -16.37
CA ILE A 301 -23.18 -12.10 -16.42
C ILE A 301 -23.74 -12.29 -15.02
N LEU A 302 -24.97 -11.82 -14.81
CA LEU A 302 -25.78 -12.20 -13.66
C LEU A 302 -26.77 -13.27 -14.12
N ASN A 303 -26.52 -14.53 -13.75
CA ASN A 303 -27.30 -15.70 -14.19
C ASN A 303 -28.04 -16.44 -13.05
N GLY A 304 -27.99 -15.88 -11.84
CA GLY A 304 -28.66 -16.41 -10.64
C GLY A 304 -29.93 -15.65 -10.23
N GLU A 305 -30.41 -15.90 -9.01
CA GLU A 305 -31.45 -15.11 -8.36
C GLU A 305 -30.81 -14.09 -7.41
N ASN A 306 -31.30 -12.85 -7.41
CA ASN A 306 -30.92 -11.79 -6.48
C ASN A 306 -29.42 -11.46 -6.46
N GLY A 307 -28.72 -11.64 -7.57
CA GLY A 307 -27.33 -11.26 -7.69
C GLY A 307 -27.17 -9.75 -7.90
N GLU A 308 -26.04 -9.20 -7.46
CA GLU A 308 -25.74 -7.77 -7.58
C GLU A 308 -24.34 -7.52 -8.13
N LEU A 309 -24.24 -6.62 -9.11
CA LEU A 309 -22.98 -6.02 -9.54
C LEU A 309 -23.01 -4.54 -9.21
N LYS A 310 -22.01 -4.08 -8.45
CA LYS A 310 -21.85 -2.69 -8.08
C LYS A 310 -20.44 -2.21 -8.41
N VAL A 311 -20.32 -1.12 -9.18
CA VAL A 311 -19.02 -0.52 -9.50
C VAL A 311 -19.06 0.95 -9.15
N LEU A 312 -18.31 1.33 -8.12
CA LEU A 312 -18.28 2.65 -7.52
C LEU A 312 -16.90 3.30 -7.72
N SER A 313 -16.90 4.63 -7.69
CA SER A 313 -15.67 5.40 -7.60
C SER A 313 -15.90 6.56 -6.64
N SER A 314 -14.95 6.75 -5.70
CA SER A 314 -14.94 7.91 -4.81
C SER A 314 -14.19 9.10 -5.40
N VAL A 315 -13.49 8.90 -6.52
CA VAL A 315 -12.64 9.92 -7.16
C VAL A 315 -13.34 10.45 -8.40
N GLY A 316 -13.46 11.78 -8.51
CA GLY A 316 -14.06 12.47 -9.66
C GLY A 316 -13.23 12.43 -10.95
N GLU A 317 -12.45 11.37 -11.17
CA GLU A 317 -11.49 11.26 -12.26
C GLU A 317 -11.88 10.20 -13.30
N SER A 318 -11.62 10.56 -14.55
CA SER A 318 -12.15 10.05 -15.81
C SER A 318 -11.66 8.65 -16.25
N ASP A 319 -10.83 7.98 -15.45
CA ASP A 319 -10.03 6.87 -15.97
C ASP A 319 -10.52 5.47 -15.56
N ASN A 320 -11.44 5.42 -14.59
CA ASN A 320 -12.13 4.20 -14.18
C ASN A 320 -13.31 3.90 -15.12
N GLY A 321 -13.59 2.61 -15.31
CA GLY A 321 -14.71 2.16 -16.13
C GLY A 321 -14.97 0.67 -15.98
N VAL A 322 -16.07 0.22 -16.55
CA VAL A 322 -16.35 -1.20 -16.79
C VAL A 322 -16.08 -1.48 -18.26
N TYR A 323 -15.21 -2.45 -18.54
CA TYR A 323 -14.85 -2.88 -19.90
C TYR A 323 -15.16 -4.37 -20.03
N THR A 324 -16.08 -4.72 -20.91
CA THR A 324 -16.56 -6.10 -21.07
C THR A 324 -17.03 -6.39 -22.49
N HIS A 325 -17.13 -7.66 -22.87
CA HIS A 325 -17.72 -8.04 -24.15
C HIS A 325 -19.23 -7.76 -24.15
N ASN A 326 -20.02 -8.58 -23.46
CA ASN A 326 -21.40 -8.26 -23.06
C ASN A 326 -21.47 -7.85 -21.58
N LEU A 327 -22.49 -7.07 -21.24
CA LEU A 327 -22.93 -6.88 -19.86
C LEU A 327 -24.40 -7.28 -19.77
N GLY A 328 -24.78 -8.13 -18.82
CA GLY A 328 -26.20 -8.38 -18.69
C GLY A 328 -26.68 -9.37 -17.65
N ILE A 329 -28.00 -9.47 -17.62
CA ILE A 329 -28.79 -10.37 -16.79
C ILE A 329 -29.41 -11.39 -17.74
N TYR A 330 -28.74 -12.52 -17.94
CA TYR A 330 -29.19 -13.61 -18.80
C TYR A 330 -28.62 -14.96 -18.36
N SER A 331 -29.36 -16.01 -18.69
CA SER A 331 -28.93 -17.40 -18.61
C SER A 331 -28.37 -17.85 -19.96
N PHE A 332 -27.47 -18.83 -19.93
CA PHE A 332 -27.14 -19.60 -21.12
C PHE A 332 -28.20 -20.70 -21.24
N GLU A 333 -29.34 -20.37 -21.84
CA GLU A 333 -30.30 -21.36 -22.29
C GLU A 333 -29.70 -22.02 -23.56
N ASP A 334 -29.46 -23.33 -23.51
CA ASP A 334 -29.05 -24.20 -24.64
C ASP A 334 -27.57 -24.29 -25.04
N LEU A 335 -26.61 -23.94 -24.18
CA LEU A 335 -25.27 -24.53 -24.34
C LEU A 335 -25.28 -25.94 -23.74
N ASN A 336 -25.19 -26.96 -24.60
CA ASN A 336 -25.00 -28.39 -24.29
C ASN A 336 -23.69 -28.69 -23.52
N SER A 337 -23.39 -27.92 -22.49
CA SER A 337 -22.24 -28.13 -21.62
C SER A 337 -22.64 -27.82 -20.19
N ASN A 338 -22.56 -28.83 -19.33
CA ASN A 338 -22.55 -28.74 -17.86
C ASN A 338 -21.39 -27.87 -17.31
N LYS A 339 -21.08 -26.71 -17.93
CA LYS A 339 -19.81 -26.00 -17.76
C LYS A 339 -19.91 -24.52 -17.43
N VAL A 340 -21.11 -23.91 -17.48
CA VAL A 340 -21.26 -22.54 -16.96
C VAL A 340 -21.58 -22.59 -15.46
N PHE A 341 -20.83 -21.82 -14.69
CA PHE A 341 -21.02 -21.68 -13.25
C PHE A 341 -22.42 -21.14 -12.93
N GLY A 342 -23.13 -21.83 -12.01
CA GLY A 342 -24.41 -21.43 -11.42
C GLY A 342 -25.46 -20.91 -12.41
N ASN A 343 -26.16 -21.80 -13.13
CA ASN A 343 -27.25 -21.38 -14.03
C ASN A 343 -28.61 -21.54 -13.33
N SER A 344 -29.33 -20.44 -13.08
CA SER A 344 -30.67 -20.49 -12.49
C SER A 344 -31.74 -20.61 -13.56
N LYS A 345 -32.70 -21.53 -13.36
CA LYS A 345 -33.95 -21.59 -14.15
C LYS A 345 -34.84 -20.36 -13.95
N ASN A 346 -34.66 -19.66 -12.82
CA ASN A 346 -35.40 -18.48 -12.44
C ASN A 346 -34.45 -17.30 -12.39
N LEU A 347 -34.49 -16.45 -13.40
CA LEU A 347 -33.68 -15.25 -13.45
C LEU A 347 -34.51 -14.09 -12.90
N LYS A 348 -34.34 -13.75 -11.63
CA LYS A 348 -35.12 -12.68 -10.98
C LYS A 348 -34.32 -11.90 -9.93
N GLY A 349 -34.72 -10.65 -9.70
CA GLY A 349 -34.20 -9.82 -8.59
C GLY A 349 -32.78 -9.31 -8.79
N ASN A 350 -32.20 -9.47 -9.98
CA ASN A 350 -30.80 -9.13 -10.25
C ASN A 350 -30.61 -7.62 -10.43
N LYS A 351 -29.47 -7.10 -9.99
CA LYS A 351 -29.18 -5.67 -10.03
C LYS A 351 -27.79 -5.38 -10.59
N ILE A 352 -27.71 -4.43 -11.49
CA ILE A 352 -26.45 -3.87 -11.99
C ILE A 352 -26.48 -2.37 -11.71
N GLU A 353 -25.54 -1.87 -10.91
CA GLU A 353 -25.39 -0.44 -10.62
C GLU A 353 -23.94 0.00 -10.84
N THR A 354 -23.73 0.96 -11.74
CA THR A 354 -22.40 1.54 -11.96
C THR A 354 -22.43 3.06 -11.81
N LYS A 355 -21.41 3.60 -11.14
CA LYS A 355 -21.13 5.06 -11.07
C LYS A 355 -19.97 5.48 -11.97
N VAL A 356 -19.38 4.53 -12.67
CA VAL A 356 -18.34 4.72 -13.69
C VAL A 356 -18.91 4.43 -15.09
N PRO A 357 -18.31 4.95 -16.16
CA PRO A 357 -18.77 4.66 -17.53
C PRO A 357 -18.64 3.16 -17.84
N VAL A 358 -19.59 2.66 -18.64
CA VAL A 358 -19.61 1.25 -19.09
C VAL A 358 -19.36 1.18 -20.59
N TYR A 359 -18.37 0.39 -20.98
CA TYR A 359 -17.99 0.13 -22.37
C TYR A 359 -18.20 -1.35 -22.70
N THR A 360 -19.06 -1.61 -23.68
CA THR A 360 -19.33 -2.97 -24.18
C THR A 360 -18.94 -3.09 -25.65
N MET A 361 -18.27 -4.19 -26.00
CA MET A 361 -18.02 -4.54 -27.40
C MET A 361 -19.18 -5.27 -28.07
N ASN A 362 -20.20 -5.60 -27.30
CA ASN A 362 -21.40 -6.23 -27.80
C ASN A 362 -22.59 -5.71 -26.96
N ASP A 363 -23.52 -6.56 -26.55
CA ASP A 363 -24.83 -6.15 -26.07
C ASP A 363 -24.88 -5.81 -24.57
N LEU A 364 -25.84 -4.94 -24.24
CA LEU A 364 -26.40 -4.81 -22.89
C LEU A 364 -27.71 -5.61 -22.83
N ILE A 365 -27.78 -6.65 -21.99
CA ILE A 365 -28.88 -7.63 -22.01
C ILE A 365 -29.66 -7.64 -20.68
N MET A 366 -30.99 -7.62 -20.76
CA MET A 366 -31.89 -7.76 -19.60
C MET A 366 -33.03 -8.75 -19.86
N ASN A 367 -32.87 -9.98 -19.37
CA ASN A 367 -33.87 -11.06 -19.50
C ASN A 367 -34.63 -11.35 -18.20
N GLY A 368 -34.06 -11.00 -17.03
CA GLY A 368 -34.62 -11.37 -15.72
C GLY A 368 -35.82 -10.54 -15.26
N LEU A 369 -36.69 -11.15 -14.44
CA LEU A 369 -37.81 -10.49 -13.77
C LEU A 369 -37.34 -9.66 -12.57
N ASN A 370 -38.11 -8.65 -12.16
CA ASN A 370 -37.80 -7.78 -11.03
C ASN A 370 -36.34 -7.28 -11.00
N SER A 371 -35.77 -7.04 -12.18
CA SER A 371 -34.34 -6.80 -12.36
C SER A 371 -34.07 -5.36 -12.76
N THR A 372 -32.98 -4.78 -12.25
CA THR A 372 -32.69 -3.36 -12.47
C THR A 372 -31.29 -3.14 -12.99
N ILE A 373 -31.14 -2.35 -14.06
CA ILE A 373 -29.85 -1.88 -14.56
C ILE A 373 -29.81 -0.36 -14.43
N LYS A 374 -28.81 0.16 -13.71
CA LYS A 374 -28.60 1.59 -13.44
C LYS A 374 -27.18 2.00 -13.80
N LEU A 375 -27.00 2.73 -14.90
CA LEU A 375 -25.71 3.19 -15.40
C LEU A 375 -25.62 4.71 -15.24
N GLN A 376 -25.03 5.17 -14.12
CA GLN A 376 -25.10 6.57 -13.72
C GLN A 376 -24.13 7.48 -14.49
N ASN A 377 -23.05 6.92 -15.07
CA ASN A 377 -22.05 7.70 -15.81
C ASN A 377 -21.93 7.31 -17.28
N GLY A 378 -23.04 6.85 -17.85
CA GLY A 378 -23.20 6.59 -19.28
C GLY A 378 -22.86 5.17 -19.72
N PHE A 379 -23.37 4.85 -20.91
CA PHE A 379 -23.23 3.59 -21.59
C PHE A 379 -22.65 3.78 -22.99
N TYR A 380 -21.70 2.95 -23.36
CA TYR A 380 -20.98 3.00 -24.62
C TYR A 380 -20.91 1.58 -25.23
N GLY A 381 -21.95 1.21 -25.97
CA GLY A 381 -21.95 0.04 -26.85
C GLY A 381 -21.31 0.42 -28.18
N ILE A 382 -20.04 0.08 -28.36
CA ILE A 382 -19.14 0.73 -29.34
C ILE A 382 -18.84 -0.09 -30.59
N ASN A 383 -19.36 -1.31 -30.68
CA ASN A 383 -19.17 -2.14 -31.86
C ASN A 383 -20.35 -1.99 -32.83
N SER A 384 -20.05 -2.08 -34.12
CA SER A 384 -21.02 -1.92 -35.20
C SER A 384 -20.67 -2.81 -36.38
N ASN A 385 -21.69 -3.36 -37.01
CA ASN A 385 -21.59 -4.01 -38.32
C ASN A 385 -21.82 -3.02 -39.48
N SER A 386 -22.12 -1.75 -39.18
CA SER A 386 -22.39 -0.72 -40.18
C SER A 386 -21.11 0.03 -40.57
N GLY A 387 -20.74 -0.01 -41.85
CA GLY A 387 -19.80 0.94 -42.46
C GLY A 387 -18.44 0.42 -42.94
N ASP A 388 -18.02 -0.81 -42.64
CA ASP A 388 -16.75 -1.36 -43.17
C ASP A 388 -16.88 -2.83 -43.59
N LYS A 389 -16.75 -3.08 -44.90
CA LYS A 389 -16.85 -4.42 -45.51
C LYS A 389 -15.63 -5.30 -45.23
N THR A 390 -14.56 -4.75 -44.67
CA THR A 390 -13.36 -5.52 -44.28
C THR A 390 -13.56 -6.33 -43.00
N LEU A 391 -14.57 -5.98 -42.20
CA LEU A 391 -15.09 -6.82 -41.12
C LEU A 391 -16.23 -7.69 -41.68
N ILE A 392 -15.84 -8.70 -42.46
CA ILE A 392 -16.74 -9.80 -42.80
C ILE A 392 -16.92 -10.62 -41.52
N GLY A 393 -18.10 -10.61 -40.91
CA GLY A 393 -18.38 -11.51 -39.77
C GLY A 393 -19.52 -11.10 -38.85
N GLU A 394 -20.63 -11.84 -38.98
CA GLU A 394 -21.50 -12.33 -37.91
C GLU A 394 -22.30 -11.34 -37.03
N LYS A 395 -23.49 -11.79 -36.61
CA LYS A 395 -24.42 -11.12 -35.68
C LYS A 395 -23.76 -10.67 -34.37
N GLN A 396 -22.59 -11.22 -34.05
CA GLN A 396 -21.82 -10.98 -32.82
C GLN A 396 -21.07 -9.64 -32.80
N ASN A 397 -21.13 -8.83 -33.87
CA ASN A 397 -20.47 -7.53 -33.97
C ASN A 397 -21.45 -6.35 -34.00
N SER A 398 -22.43 -6.33 -33.10
CA SER A 398 -23.51 -5.34 -33.10
C SER A 398 -23.94 -4.97 -31.68
N SER A 399 -23.34 -3.93 -31.09
CA SER A 399 -23.65 -3.51 -29.71
C SER A 399 -25.02 -2.84 -29.59
N ALA A 400 -26.04 -3.59 -29.21
CA ALA A 400 -27.39 -3.11 -28.94
C ALA A 400 -27.76 -3.20 -27.45
N ILE A 401 -28.92 -2.62 -27.11
CA ILE A 401 -29.57 -2.84 -25.82
C ILE A 401 -30.76 -3.78 -26.06
N ILE A 402 -30.75 -4.95 -25.40
CA ILE A 402 -31.74 -6.00 -25.58
C ILE A 402 -32.50 -6.22 -24.28
N ILE A 403 -33.81 -5.95 -24.30
CA ILE A 403 -34.68 -6.14 -23.14
C ILE A 403 -35.72 -7.22 -23.44
N ASN A 404 -35.56 -8.40 -22.84
CA ASN A 404 -36.54 -9.49 -22.93
C ASN A 404 -37.39 -9.67 -21.68
N SER A 405 -37.10 -8.92 -20.62
CA SER A 405 -37.84 -9.00 -19.36
C SER A 405 -39.34 -8.71 -19.55
N LYS A 406 -40.19 -9.61 -19.01
CA LYS A 406 -41.64 -9.56 -19.22
C LYS A 406 -42.35 -8.53 -18.34
N ASP A 407 -41.75 -8.16 -17.22
CA ASP A 407 -42.28 -7.22 -16.23
C ASP A 407 -41.58 -5.84 -16.28
N LEU A 408 -41.02 -5.50 -17.45
CA LEU A 408 -40.46 -4.17 -17.72
C LEU A 408 -41.50 -3.08 -17.39
N GLY A 409 -41.12 -2.13 -16.53
CA GLY A 409 -41.99 -1.06 -16.04
C GLY A 409 -42.86 -1.42 -14.83
N ASN A 410 -43.02 -2.71 -14.52
CA ASN A 410 -43.83 -3.24 -13.42
C ASN A 410 -43.02 -4.19 -12.51
N GLY A 411 -41.72 -3.94 -12.40
CA GLY A 411 -40.78 -4.77 -11.64
C GLY A 411 -39.35 -4.59 -12.16
N SER A 412 -39.17 -4.71 -13.47
CA SER A 412 -37.87 -4.51 -14.12
C SER A 412 -37.68 -3.10 -14.67
N SER A 413 -36.45 -2.59 -14.67
CA SER A 413 -36.14 -1.24 -15.18
C SER A 413 -34.71 -1.07 -15.70
N LEU A 414 -34.56 -0.15 -16.65
CA LEU A 414 -33.29 0.32 -17.18
C LEU A 414 -33.20 1.84 -16.98
N ASP A 415 -32.12 2.31 -16.38
CA ASP A 415 -31.84 3.74 -16.16
C ASP A 415 -30.40 4.06 -16.58
N ILE A 416 -30.25 4.76 -17.71
CA ILE A 416 -28.96 5.25 -18.22
C ILE A 416 -28.96 6.76 -18.10
N LYS A 417 -27.94 7.31 -17.43
CA LYS A 417 -27.74 8.75 -17.28
C LYS A 417 -26.55 9.25 -18.08
N ASN A 418 -26.42 10.57 -18.15
CA ASN A 418 -25.35 11.33 -18.79
C ASN A 418 -25.26 11.13 -20.31
N LYS A 419 -24.96 9.92 -20.80
CA LYS A 419 -24.77 9.64 -22.22
C LYS A 419 -25.05 8.18 -22.56
N ALA A 420 -25.66 7.94 -23.72
CA ALA A 420 -25.83 6.61 -24.29
C ALA A 420 -25.31 6.60 -25.73
N VAL A 421 -24.30 5.78 -26.02
CA VAL A 421 -23.80 5.52 -27.37
C VAL A 421 -24.11 4.06 -27.70
N ILE A 422 -24.89 3.81 -28.75
CA ILE A 422 -25.38 2.47 -29.11
C ILE A 422 -25.14 2.25 -30.61
N MET A 423 -24.01 1.63 -30.94
CA MET A 423 -23.53 1.52 -32.30
C MET A 423 -24.04 0.29 -33.08
N GLY A 424 -24.79 -0.59 -32.43
CA GLY A 424 -25.40 -1.77 -33.03
C GLY A 424 -26.92 -1.68 -33.17
N SER A 425 -27.46 -2.64 -33.90
CA SER A 425 -28.89 -2.94 -34.01
C SER A 425 -29.20 -4.31 -33.41
N ALA A 426 -30.39 -4.48 -32.85
CA ALA A 426 -30.84 -5.74 -32.32
C ALA A 426 -31.23 -6.74 -33.43
N TYR A 427 -31.26 -8.02 -33.04
CA TYR A 427 -31.65 -9.12 -33.91
C TYR A 427 -32.74 -9.96 -33.26
N ILE A 428 -33.71 -10.41 -34.07
CA ILE A 428 -34.69 -11.40 -33.64
C ILE A 428 -34.12 -12.78 -33.94
N ASN A 429 -34.08 -13.64 -32.92
CA ASN A 429 -33.65 -15.01 -33.06
C ASN A 429 -34.77 -15.88 -33.69
N THR A 430 -34.81 -15.91 -35.01
CA THR A 430 -35.68 -16.79 -35.81
C THR A 430 -34.94 -18.07 -36.23
N LEU A 431 -35.70 -19.12 -36.57
CA LEU A 431 -35.16 -20.41 -36.98
C LEU A 431 -34.56 -20.32 -38.39
N GLY A 432 -33.30 -20.76 -38.54
CA GLY A 432 -32.57 -20.78 -39.81
C GLY A 432 -31.72 -19.52 -40.04
N GLU A 433 -32.37 -18.36 -40.18
CA GLU A 433 -31.70 -17.07 -40.32
C GLU A 433 -32.26 -16.09 -39.27
N SER A 434 -31.45 -15.14 -38.76
CA SER A 434 -31.95 -14.11 -37.84
C SER A 434 -32.36 -12.86 -38.60
N TYR A 435 -33.36 -12.16 -38.08
CA TYR A 435 -33.83 -10.90 -38.64
C TYR A 435 -33.17 -9.71 -37.95
N GLN A 436 -32.47 -8.86 -38.73
CA GLN A 436 -31.96 -7.58 -38.24
C GLN A 436 -33.11 -6.57 -38.12
N THR A 437 -33.29 -6.00 -36.93
CA THR A 437 -34.30 -4.95 -36.69
C THR A 437 -33.73 -3.57 -37.00
N GLY A 438 -34.60 -2.57 -37.08
CA GLY A 438 -34.23 -1.15 -37.13
C GLY A 438 -33.92 -0.54 -35.77
N GLU A 439 -33.91 -1.32 -34.69
CA GLU A 439 -33.81 -0.84 -33.30
C GLU A 439 -32.40 -1.01 -32.74
N SER A 440 -31.85 0.03 -32.11
CA SER A 440 -30.65 -0.05 -31.28
C SER A 440 -30.97 -0.36 -29.82
N LEU A 441 -32.16 0.02 -29.36
CA LEU A 441 -32.74 -0.43 -28.10
C LEU A 441 -34.02 -1.18 -28.44
N ALA A 442 -33.99 -2.50 -28.29
CA ALA A 442 -35.11 -3.38 -28.61
C ALA A 442 -35.76 -3.97 -27.36
N VAL A 443 -37.09 -3.99 -27.37
CA VAL A 443 -37.90 -4.58 -26.28
C VAL A 443 -38.76 -5.71 -26.82
N LYS A 444 -38.72 -6.85 -26.15
CA LYS A 444 -39.47 -8.04 -26.54
C LYS A 444 -40.98 -7.78 -26.61
N GLY A 445 -41.52 -7.96 -27.81
CA GLY A 445 -42.92 -7.71 -28.16
C GLY A 445 -43.10 -6.55 -29.12
N ASN A 446 -42.17 -5.60 -29.18
CA ASN A 446 -42.24 -4.47 -30.12
C ASN A 446 -42.01 -4.90 -31.57
N TYR A 447 -41.46 -6.09 -31.79
CA TYR A 447 -41.28 -6.67 -33.13
C TYR A 447 -42.58 -6.78 -33.94
N ILE A 448 -43.75 -6.70 -33.29
CA ILE A 448 -45.06 -6.63 -33.96
C ILE A 448 -45.16 -5.47 -34.97
N ALA A 449 -44.37 -4.41 -34.78
CA ALA A 449 -44.26 -3.32 -35.76
C ALA A 449 -43.80 -3.81 -37.15
N TYR A 450 -42.96 -4.85 -37.21
CA TYR A 450 -42.49 -5.45 -38.46
C TYR A 450 -43.45 -6.49 -39.05
N THR A 451 -44.59 -6.77 -38.41
CA THR A 451 -45.63 -7.64 -38.98
C THR A 451 -46.79 -6.84 -39.58
N TYR A 452 -46.72 -5.52 -39.49
CA TYR A 452 -47.74 -4.60 -40.00
C TYR A 452 -47.33 -4.05 -41.35
N ALA A 453 -48.28 -3.69 -42.21
CA ALA A 453 -48.05 -2.96 -43.46
C ALA A 453 -48.54 -1.51 -43.30
N VAL A 454 -47.62 -0.55 -43.23
CA VAL A 454 -47.98 0.88 -43.11
C VAL A 454 -48.66 1.37 -44.40
N LYS A 455 -49.85 1.97 -44.27
CA LYS A 455 -50.61 2.50 -45.42
C LYS A 455 -49.79 3.55 -46.18
N GLY A 456 -49.71 3.41 -47.50
CA GLY A 456 -49.00 4.34 -48.38
C GLY A 456 -47.51 4.07 -48.54
N LYS A 457 -47.01 2.95 -47.99
CA LYS A 457 -45.66 2.43 -48.28
C LYS A 457 -45.76 1.14 -49.08
N ASP A 458 -44.80 0.94 -49.97
CA ASP A 458 -44.58 -0.33 -50.63
C ASP A 458 -43.76 -1.22 -49.69
N VAL A 459 -44.33 -2.33 -49.23
CA VAL A 459 -43.76 -3.16 -48.16
C VAL A 459 -43.74 -4.61 -48.61
N GLU A 460 -42.53 -5.18 -48.69
CA GLU A 460 -42.34 -6.60 -48.99
C GLU A 460 -42.09 -7.37 -47.69
N PHE A 461 -42.83 -8.46 -47.50
CA PHE A 461 -42.66 -9.35 -46.36
C PHE A 461 -41.88 -10.61 -46.75
N LYS A 462 -41.03 -11.07 -45.84
CA LYS A 462 -40.35 -12.36 -45.93
C LYS A 462 -40.69 -13.22 -44.72
N TYR A 463 -40.78 -14.53 -44.94
CA TYR A 463 -41.02 -15.49 -43.86
C TYR A 463 -39.68 -15.85 -43.19
N TYR A 464 -39.57 -15.50 -41.91
CA TYR A 464 -38.49 -15.82 -40.99
C TYR A 464 -39.04 -16.74 -39.89
N ASN A 465 -39.01 -18.06 -40.10
CA ASN A 465 -39.70 -19.04 -39.23
C ASN A 465 -39.51 -18.73 -37.71
N PRO A 466 -40.59 -18.53 -36.93
CA PRO A 466 -42.01 -18.69 -37.29
C PRO A 466 -42.75 -17.41 -37.73
N LEU A 467 -42.03 -16.30 -37.88
CA LEU A 467 -42.59 -14.97 -38.12
C LEU A 467 -42.62 -14.59 -39.59
N GLN A 468 -43.56 -13.74 -39.99
CA GLN A 468 -43.52 -13.04 -41.27
C GLN A 468 -43.20 -11.56 -40.98
N LEU A 469 -42.07 -11.09 -41.48
CA LEU A 469 -41.50 -9.79 -41.12
C LEU A 469 -41.22 -8.95 -42.37
N VAL A 470 -41.32 -7.63 -42.22
CA VAL A 470 -40.96 -6.67 -43.28
C VAL A 470 -39.49 -6.81 -43.65
N GLU A 471 -39.21 -7.06 -44.92
CA GLU A 471 -37.85 -7.19 -45.44
C GLU A 471 -37.42 -5.98 -46.27
N ARG A 472 -38.31 -5.44 -47.12
CA ARG A 472 -38.04 -4.24 -47.92
C ARG A 472 -39.15 -3.20 -47.76
N ILE A 473 -38.74 -1.94 -47.72
CA ILE A 473 -39.61 -0.77 -47.64
C ILE A 473 -39.26 0.14 -48.82
N ASN A 474 -40.18 0.30 -49.77
CA ASN A 474 -39.96 1.01 -51.03
C ASN A 474 -38.70 0.50 -51.76
N GLY A 475 -38.49 -0.82 -51.77
CA GLY A 475 -37.31 -1.47 -52.34
C GLY A 475 -36.02 -1.43 -51.50
N ASP A 476 -36.00 -0.77 -50.35
CA ASP A 476 -34.82 -0.67 -49.46
C ASP A 476 -34.93 -1.61 -48.23
N SER A 477 -33.90 -2.43 -48.00
CA SER A 477 -33.79 -3.33 -46.84
C SER A 477 -32.77 -2.84 -45.79
N SER A 478 -32.25 -1.62 -45.94
CA SER A 478 -31.24 -1.05 -45.05
C SER A 478 -31.71 -0.91 -43.61
N LEU A 479 -30.74 -0.86 -42.68
CA LEU A 479 -31.00 -0.57 -41.26
C LEU A 479 -31.76 0.74 -41.09
N ASP A 480 -31.40 1.78 -41.84
CA ASP A 480 -32.04 3.10 -41.82
C ASP A 480 -33.50 3.03 -42.30
N ALA A 481 -33.78 2.28 -43.38
CA ALA A 481 -35.15 2.05 -43.83
C ALA A 481 -35.97 1.31 -42.77
N LYS A 482 -35.43 0.26 -42.14
CA LYS A 482 -36.10 -0.47 -41.06
C LYS A 482 -36.31 0.39 -39.81
N ALA A 483 -35.37 1.28 -39.47
CA ALA A 483 -35.48 2.22 -38.35
C ALA A 483 -36.63 3.23 -38.58
N LYS A 484 -36.65 3.86 -39.75
CA LYS A 484 -37.73 4.78 -40.16
C LYS A 484 -39.09 4.05 -40.21
N TYR A 485 -39.10 2.83 -40.72
CA TYR A 485 -40.28 1.99 -40.77
C TYR A 485 -40.84 1.71 -39.37
N PHE A 486 -39.99 1.24 -38.45
CA PHE A 486 -40.39 0.94 -37.08
C PHE A 486 -41.01 2.17 -36.41
N LYS A 487 -40.39 3.35 -36.55
CA LYS A 487 -40.90 4.60 -35.97
C LYS A 487 -42.32 4.95 -36.45
N GLU A 488 -42.61 4.70 -37.72
CA GLU A 488 -43.94 4.94 -38.27
C GLU A 488 -44.94 3.85 -37.89
N ALA A 489 -44.58 2.58 -38.08
CA ALA A 489 -45.42 1.42 -37.78
C ALA A 489 -45.81 1.40 -36.30
N SER A 490 -44.91 1.82 -35.42
CA SER A 490 -45.14 1.94 -33.98
C SER A 490 -46.30 2.86 -33.60
N LYS A 491 -46.69 3.83 -34.44
CA LYS A 491 -47.86 4.68 -34.17
C LYS A 491 -49.17 3.89 -34.16
N SER A 492 -49.19 2.71 -34.78
CA SER A 492 -50.34 1.80 -34.81
C SER A 492 -50.36 0.81 -33.64
N PHE A 493 -49.35 0.83 -32.75
CA PHE A 493 -49.20 -0.14 -31.67
C PHE A 493 -48.90 0.54 -30.33
N ASN A 494 -49.27 -0.14 -29.24
CA ASN A 494 -48.79 0.26 -27.92
C ASN A 494 -47.40 -0.31 -27.68
N ILE A 495 -46.37 0.46 -28.05
CA ILE A 495 -44.97 0.08 -27.89
C ILE A 495 -44.62 -0.01 -26.41
N LYS A 496 -43.94 -1.09 -26.02
CA LYS A 496 -43.45 -1.25 -24.66
C LYS A 496 -42.24 -0.35 -24.46
N SER A 497 -42.37 0.58 -23.52
CA SER A 497 -41.31 1.52 -23.14
C SER A 497 -41.21 1.77 -21.64
N SER A 498 -42.29 1.55 -20.88
CA SER A 498 -42.38 1.81 -19.45
C SER A 498 -41.21 1.20 -18.69
N GLY A 499 -40.58 1.94 -17.78
CA GLY A 499 -39.42 1.45 -17.01
C GLY A 499 -38.06 1.63 -17.68
N ILE A 500 -38.02 2.21 -18.88
CA ILE A 500 -36.79 2.65 -19.55
C ILE A 500 -36.60 4.15 -19.30
N LYS A 501 -35.40 4.54 -18.89
CA LYS A 501 -34.97 5.94 -18.78
C LYS A 501 -33.64 6.10 -19.50
N LEU A 502 -33.65 6.91 -20.55
CA LEU A 502 -32.46 7.31 -21.29
C LEU A 502 -32.09 8.76 -20.94
N PRO A 503 -30.85 9.21 -21.20
CA PRO A 503 -30.51 10.61 -21.05
C PRO A 503 -31.29 11.49 -22.05
N ASN A 504 -31.15 12.81 -21.90
CA ASN A 504 -31.72 13.78 -22.85
C ASN A 504 -31.42 13.39 -24.29
N ALA A 505 -32.33 13.70 -25.22
CA ALA A 505 -32.26 13.26 -26.62
C ALA A 505 -30.90 13.56 -27.28
N ASP A 506 -30.33 14.75 -27.02
CA ASP A 506 -29.03 15.17 -27.58
C ASP A 506 -27.84 14.34 -27.06
N ASN A 507 -28.04 13.59 -25.97
CA ASN A 507 -27.04 12.72 -25.35
C ASN A 507 -27.26 11.22 -25.63
N VAL A 508 -28.26 10.88 -26.46
CA VAL A 508 -28.47 9.53 -26.98
C VAL A 508 -27.99 9.50 -28.42
N ILE A 509 -27.03 8.64 -28.71
CA ILE A 509 -26.43 8.47 -30.04
C ILE A 509 -26.62 7.03 -30.46
N SER A 510 -27.30 6.77 -31.58
CA SER A 510 -27.59 5.40 -32.02
C SER A 510 -27.69 5.23 -33.54
N VAL A 511 -27.30 4.04 -34.03
CA VAL A 511 -27.42 3.65 -35.45
C VAL A 511 -28.85 3.31 -35.88
N GLY A 512 -29.64 2.79 -34.95
CA GLY A 512 -31.07 2.47 -35.10
C GLY A 512 -31.92 3.29 -34.15
N VAL A 513 -33.22 3.01 -34.12
CA VAL A 513 -34.15 3.70 -33.22
C VAL A 513 -33.96 3.29 -31.76
N THR A 514 -34.31 4.20 -30.85
CA THR A 514 -34.39 3.92 -29.42
C THR A 514 -35.76 4.27 -28.89
N VAL A 515 -36.24 3.49 -27.91
CA VAL A 515 -37.51 3.71 -27.24
C VAL A 515 -37.25 4.25 -25.82
N ASP A 516 -37.92 5.33 -25.44
CA ASP A 516 -37.83 5.97 -24.12
C ASP A 516 -39.16 5.85 -23.36
N GLY A 517 -39.13 5.89 -22.02
CA GLY A 517 -40.24 5.56 -21.12
C GLY A 517 -41.51 6.41 -21.23
N ASN A 518 -41.50 7.46 -22.04
CA ASN A 518 -42.67 8.27 -22.39
C ASN A 518 -43.37 7.80 -23.68
N ASN A 519 -43.11 6.56 -24.14
CA ASN A 519 -43.46 6.08 -25.48
C ASN A 519 -42.88 6.93 -26.62
N ASP A 520 -41.80 7.68 -26.35
CA ASP A 520 -41.13 8.47 -27.36
C ASP A 520 -40.15 7.58 -28.14
N ILE A 521 -40.26 7.62 -29.48
CA ILE A 521 -39.41 6.85 -30.38
C ILE A 521 -38.48 7.81 -31.09
N LYS A 522 -37.23 7.79 -30.65
CA LYS A 522 -36.17 8.59 -31.23
C LYS A 522 -35.62 7.89 -32.47
N GLY A 523 -35.51 8.66 -33.55
CA GLY A 523 -34.91 8.16 -34.79
C GLY A 523 -33.42 7.94 -34.60
N ASN A 524 -32.83 7.16 -35.49
CA ASN A 524 -31.38 7.11 -35.62
C ASN A 524 -30.83 8.53 -35.91
N ASN A 525 -29.72 8.86 -35.30
CA ASN A 525 -29.08 10.17 -35.40
C ASN A 525 -27.57 10.08 -35.68
N LEU A 526 -27.06 8.86 -35.89
CA LEU A 526 -25.67 8.61 -36.17
C LEU A 526 -25.43 8.53 -37.69
N VAL A 527 -24.50 9.35 -38.20
CA VAL A 527 -24.02 9.29 -39.59
C VAL A 527 -22.65 8.60 -39.67
N LEU A 528 -22.25 8.17 -40.88
CA LEU A 528 -21.03 7.38 -41.10
C LEU A 528 -19.74 8.04 -40.57
N ASP A 529 -19.61 9.36 -40.71
CA ASP A 529 -18.42 10.08 -40.24
C ASP A 529 -18.33 10.10 -38.70
N ASP A 530 -19.47 10.15 -38.01
CA ASP A 530 -19.52 10.08 -36.56
C ASP A 530 -19.22 8.67 -36.06
N ILE A 531 -19.63 7.62 -36.78
CA ILE A 531 -19.24 6.22 -36.51
C ILE A 531 -17.71 6.10 -36.45
N LYS A 532 -17.01 6.63 -37.47
CA LYS A 532 -15.54 6.57 -37.53
C LYS A 532 -14.88 7.27 -36.34
N LYS A 533 -15.32 8.49 -36.03
CA LYS A 533 -14.79 9.27 -34.89
C LYS A 533 -15.04 8.58 -33.55
N ILE A 534 -16.23 8.02 -33.35
CA ILE A 534 -16.59 7.30 -32.13
C ILE A 534 -15.73 6.03 -32.00
N ARG A 535 -15.51 5.29 -33.09
CA ARG A 535 -14.61 4.13 -33.10
C ARG A 535 -13.20 4.53 -32.71
N GLU A 536 -12.59 5.49 -33.40
CA GLU A 536 -11.23 5.97 -33.09
C GLU A 536 -11.09 6.39 -31.62
N LYS A 537 -12.11 7.04 -31.05
CA LYS A 537 -12.08 7.51 -29.67
C LYS A 537 -12.25 6.40 -28.63
N TYR A 538 -13.28 5.56 -28.79
CA TYR A 538 -13.72 4.65 -27.72
C TYR A 538 -13.24 3.21 -27.89
N VAL A 539 -13.12 2.71 -29.12
CA VAL A 539 -12.66 1.34 -29.39
C VAL A 539 -11.18 1.19 -29.06
N ASP A 540 -10.36 2.17 -29.44
CA ASP A 540 -8.93 2.14 -29.13
C ASP A 540 -8.70 2.22 -27.60
N ASN A 541 -9.49 3.03 -26.88
CA ASN A 541 -9.42 3.06 -25.41
C ASN A 541 -9.89 1.73 -24.78
N TYR A 542 -10.96 1.13 -25.30
CA TYR A 542 -11.42 -0.19 -24.86
C TYR A 542 -10.31 -1.23 -24.99
N PHE A 543 -9.70 -1.36 -26.17
CA PHE A 543 -8.63 -2.33 -26.39
C PHE A 543 -7.38 -2.02 -25.56
N LYS A 544 -7.03 -0.74 -25.36
CA LYS A 544 -5.93 -0.35 -24.47
C LYS A 544 -6.16 -0.85 -23.04
N LYS A 545 -7.39 -0.76 -22.53
CA LYS A 545 -7.74 -1.22 -21.18
C LYS A 545 -7.82 -2.75 -21.10
N VAL A 546 -8.47 -3.37 -22.08
CA VAL A 546 -8.70 -4.83 -22.13
C VAL A 546 -7.44 -5.62 -22.46
N ASN A 547 -6.46 -5.02 -23.14
CA ASN A 547 -5.15 -5.63 -23.40
C ASN A 547 -4.03 -5.10 -22.49
N SER A 548 -4.38 -4.35 -21.45
CA SER A 548 -3.38 -3.79 -20.52
C SER A 548 -2.56 -4.90 -19.84
N ILE A 549 -3.16 -6.04 -19.52
CA ILE A 549 -2.48 -7.17 -18.86
C ILE A 549 -2.52 -8.41 -19.76
N ASN A 550 -1.37 -8.99 -20.06
CA ASN A 550 -1.30 -10.29 -20.72
C ASN A 550 -0.83 -11.37 -19.73
N THR A 551 -1.78 -12.02 -19.05
CA THR A 551 -1.47 -13.05 -18.05
C THR A 551 -0.63 -14.20 -18.59
N GLU A 552 -0.73 -14.53 -19.88
CA GLU A 552 0.01 -15.63 -20.50
C GLU A 552 1.49 -15.32 -20.71
N THR A 553 1.82 -14.06 -21.03
CA THR A 553 3.18 -13.62 -21.35
C THR A 553 3.84 -12.83 -20.23
N THR A 554 3.07 -12.26 -19.31
CA THR A 554 3.57 -11.46 -18.20
C THR A 554 3.99 -12.32 -17.01
N ILE A 555 3.53 -13.57 -16.93
CA ILE A 555 3.91 -14.50 -15.85
C ILE A 555 4.87 -15.57 -16.41
N SER A 556 6.05 -15.71 -15.79
CA SER A 556 7.04 -16.71 -16.17
C SER A 556 6.55 -18.13 -15.89
N ARG A 557 6.76 -19.04 -16.85
CA ARG A 557 6.41 -20.47 -16.76
C ARG A 557 7.60 -21.36 -16.37
N GLU A 558 8.69 -20.79 -15.87
CA GLU A 558 9.84 -21.53 -15.32
C GLU A 558 9.60 -21.95 -13.86
N LYS A 559 10.18 -23.06 -13.36
CA LYS A 559 9.82 -23.67 -12.04
C LYS A 559 9.98 -22.72 -10.85
N LYS A 560 8.88 -22.21 -10.27
CA LYS A 560 8.91 -21.39 -9.04
C LYS A 560 7.79 -21.74 -8.06
N TYR A 561 8.15 -21.96 -6.79
CA TYR A 561 7.24 -22.13 -5.66
C TYR A 561 7.84 -21.34 -4.49
N THR A 562 7.14 -20.42 -3.87
CA THR A 562 7.67 -19.65 -2.73
C THR A 562 6.56 -19.36 -1.76
N ASN A 563 6.75 -19.82 -0.51
CA ASN A 563 5.86 -19.62 0.63
C ASN A 563 6.68 -19.01 1.77
N LYS A 564 6.34 -17.80 2.20
CA LYS A 564 6.92 -17.13 3.37
C LYS A 564 5.80 -16.45 4.14
N ILE A 565 5.79 -16.63 5.46
CA ILE A 565 4.96 -15.84 6.38
C ILE A 565 5.94 -14.98 7.18
N THR A 566 5.79 -13.66 7.10
CA THR A 566 6.63 -12.73 7.87
C THR A 566 6.21 -12.73 9.34
N LYS A 567 7.04 -12.13 10.21
CA LYS A 567 6.70 -11.98 11.65
C LYS A 567 5.42 -11.18 11.88
N ASP A 568 5.03 -10.35 10.91
CA ASP A 568 3.86 -9.47 10.95
C ASP A 568 2.63 -10.11 10.29
N ASN A 569 2.66 -11.43 10.06
CA ASN A 569 1.60 -12.19 9.37
C ASN A 569 1.39 -11.80 7.89
N ASP A 570 2.33 -11.10 7.26
CA ASP A 570 2.27 -10.89 5.81
C ASP A 570 2.63 -12.19 5.09
N LEU A 571 1.77 -12.57 4.15
CA LEU A 571 1.91 -13.72 3.30
C LEU A 571 2.61 -13.33 1.99
N ILE A 572 3.63 -14.08 1.61
CA ILE A 572 4.12 -14.09 0.24
C ILE A 572 3.93 -15.51 -0.27
N TYR A 573 3.01 -15.70 -1.22
CA TYR A 573 2.88 -16.98 -1.90
C TYR A 573 2.89 -16.84 -3.42
N ILE A 574 3.84 -17.49 -4.08
CA ILE A 574 4.05 -17.48 -5.53
C ILE A 574 4.26 -18.92 -5.99
N ASP A 575 3.41 -19.51 -6.83
CA ASP A 575 3.66 -20.85 -7.41
C ASP A 575 3.25 -20.98 -8.88
N ILE A 576 4.23 -21.26 -9.74
CA ILE A 576 4.08 -21.36 -11.19
C ILE A 576 5.12 -22.37 -11.73
N ASN A 577 4.78 -23.70 -11.78
CA ASN A 577 5.07 -24.65 -12.90
C ASN A 577 4.43 -26.06 -12.78
N ASN A 578 4.32 -26.71 -13.95
CA ASN A 578 3.59 -27.92 -14.39
C ASN A 578 4.19 -29.29 -13.98
N GLY A 579 4.26 -29.63 -12.70
CA GLY A 579 4.61 -30.99 -12.25
C GLY A 579 4.02 -31.34 -10.88
N ALA A 580 3.35 -32.48 -10.77
CA ALA A 580 2.55 -32.86 -9.61
C ALA A 580 3.36 -32.94 -8.29
N ASN A 581 2.74 -32.43 -7.21
CA ASN A 581 2.95 -32.80 -5.80
C ASN A 581 4.24 -32.36 -5.08
N VAL A 582 4.43 -31.06 -4.77
CA VAL A 582 5.56 -30.65 -3.89
C VAL A 582 5.22 -29.70 -2.72
N LEU A 583 4.02 -29.15 -2.57
CA LEU A 583 3.74 -28.27 -1.42
C LEU A 583 2.96 -28.97 -0.29
N LYS A 584 3.67 -29.24 0.82
CA LYS A 584 3.05 -29.63 2.11
C LYS A 584 2.23 -28.45 2.65
N ASN A 585 1.07 -28.74 3.24
CA ASN A 585 0.29 -27.76 3.99
C ASN A 585 1.21 -27.01 4.96
N ILE A 586 1.18 -25.69 4.91
CA ILE A 586 1.89 -24.85 5.87
C ILE A 586 1.04 -24.86 7.13
N GLU A 587 1.55 -25.43 8.22
CA GLU A 587 0.86 -25.39 9.51
C GLU A 587 0.55 -23.94 9.89
N ASN A 588 -0.70 -23.68 10.29
CA ASN A 588 -1.23 -22.35 10.63
C ASN A 588 -1.32 -21.30 9.50
N SER A 589 -1.07 -21.65 8.23
CA SER A 589 -1.23 -20.71 7.11
C SER A 589 -2.69 -20.29 6.84
N PRO A 590 -2.90 -19.08 6.31
CA PRO A 590 -4.20 -18.66 5.75
C PRO A 590 -4.57 -19.39 4.43
N LEU A 591 -3.65 -20.18 3.86
CA LEU A 591 -3.84 -20.96 2.65
C LEU A 591 -3.89 -22.47 2.93
N LYS A 592 -4.83 -23.16 2.29
CA LYS A 592 -4.83 -24.63 2.13
C LYS A 592 -4.56 -24.96 0.68
N ILE A 593 -3.54 -25.77 0.42
CA ILE A 593 -3.12 -26.11 -0.95
C ILE A 593 -3.44 -27.59 -1.17
N LYS A 594 -4.25 -27.89 -2.19
CA LYS A 594 -4.57 -29.27 -2.59
C LYS A 594 -4.53 -29.38 -4.11
N ASP A 595 -3.58 -30.15 -4.62
CA ASP A 595 -3.41 -30.40 -6.06
C ASP A 595 -3.37 -29.09 -6.88
N LYS A 596 -4.39 -28.86 -7.72
CA LYS A 596 -4.57 -27.68 -8.58
C LYS A 596 -5.45 -26.58 -7.97
N LEU A 597 -5.73 -26.65 -6.67
CA LEU A 597 -6.64 -25.73 -5.98
C LEU A 597 -5.98 -25.13 -4.73
N ILE A 598 -6.09 -23.82 -4.59
CA ILE A 598 -5.75 -23.08 -3.37
C ILE A 598 -7.03 -22.62 -2.72
N THR A 599 -7.22 -22.95 -1.44
CA THR A 599 -8.33 -22.41 -0.65
C THR A 599 -7.81 -21.36 0.32
N ILE A 600 -8.31 -20.13 0.22
CA ILE A 600 -8.06 -19.08 1.20
C ILE A 600 -9.12 -19.19 2.27
N ASN A 601 -8.71 -19.42 3.52
CA ASN A 601 -9.66 -19.70 4.60
C ASN A 601 -9.51 -18.81 5.84
N LYS A 602 -8.56 -17.88 5.84
CA LYS A 602 -8.35 -16.89 6.92
C LYS A 602 -7.96 -15.54 6.32
N SER A 603 -8.33 -14.46 7.00
CA SER A 603 -7.86 -13.11 6.72
C SER A 603 -6.33 -13.05 6.80
N CYS A 604 -5.70 -12.37 5.85
CA CYS A 604 -4.26 -12.13 5.83
C CYS A 604 -3.93 -10.95 4.93
N ASN A 605 -2.75 -10.37 5.13
CA ASN A 605 -2.22 -9.36 4.22
C ASN A 605 -1.16 -10.03 3.35
N GLY A 606 -1.01 -9.63 2.09
CA GLY A 606 0.11 -10.09 1.30
C GLY A 606 -0.14 -10.21 -0.19
N ILE A 607 0.61 -11.13 -0.80
CA ILE A 607 0.63 -11.34 -2.24
C ILE A 607 0.45 -12.82 -2.52
N ILE A 608 -0.52 -13.14 -3.37
CA ILE A 608 -0.77 -14.49 -3.87
C ILE A 608 -0.58 -14.46 -5.39
N ILE A 609 0.32 -15.26 -5.93
CA ILE A 609 0.57 -15.45 -7.37
C ILE A 609 0.56 -16.94 -7.65
N THR A 610 -0.24 -17.42 -8.60
CA THR A 610 -0.38 -18.86 -8.82
C THR A 610 -0.86 -19.24 -10.23
N ASP A 611 -0.52 -20.44 -10.71
CA ASP A 611 -1.15 -21.03 -11.91
C ASP A 611 -2.42 -21.87 -11.61
N LYS A 612 -2.68 -22.11 -10.34
CA LYS A 612 -3.80 -22.92 -9.82
C LYS A 612 -5.11 -22.14 -9.68
N ASP A 613 -6.22 -22.87 -9.70
CA ASP A 613 -7.52 -22.33 -9.31
C ASP A 613 -7.48 -21.86 -7.85
N ILE A 614 -8.17 -20.76 -7.57
CA ILE A 614 -8.36 -20.22 -6.22
C ILE A 614 -9.82 -20.41 -5.82
N LYS A 615 -10.03 -20.82 -4.58
CA LYS A 615 -11.34 -20.89 -3.95
C LYS A 615 -11.34 -20.10 -2.64
N ILE A 616 -12.38 -19.31 -2.44
CA ILE A 616 -12.62 -18.59 -1.18
C ILE A 616 -13.93 -19.10 -0.61
N ASP A 617 -13.86 -19.85 0.49
CA ASP A 617 -15.05 -20.50 1.09
C ASP A 617 -15.30 -20.17 2.57
N SER A 618 -14.63 -19.13 3.05
CA SER A 618 -14.92 -18.47 4.32
C SER A 618 -14.92 -16.95 4.17
N SER A 619 -15.55 -16.25 5.12
CA SER A 619 -15.42 -14.80 5.18
C SER A 619 -13.98 -14.44 5.51
N ILE A 620 -13.36 -13.59 4.69
CA ILE A 620 -11.97 -13.16 4.85
C ILE A 620 -11.84 -11.67 4.55
N ASP A 621 -10.84 -11.06 5.17
CA ASP A 621 -10.33 -9.74 4.81
C ASP A 621 -8.89 -9.93 4.31
N PHE A 622 -8.67 -9.59 3.05
CA PHE A 622 -7.37 -9.70 2.39
C PHE A 622 -6.85 -8.32 1.99
N LYS A 623 -5.69 -7.92 2.50
CA LYS A 623 -5.04 -6.67 2.11
C LYS A 623 -3.84 -6.97 1.20
N GLY A 624 -3.88 -6.56 -0.05
CA GLY A 624 -2.82 -6.75 -1.03
C GLY A 624 -3.34 -7.14 -2.41
N THR A 625 -2.64 -8.06 -3.09
CA THR A 625 -3.03 -8.51 -4.44
C THR A 625 -3.11 -10.03 -4.57
N ILE A 626 -4.11 -10.49 -5.33
CA ILE A 626 -4.28 -11.89 -5.71
C ILE A 626 -4.20 -12.00 -7.23
N ILE A 627 -3.29 -12.84 -7.72
CA ILE A 627 -3.03 -13.08 -9.14
C ILE A 627 -3.09 -14.59 -9.36
N THR A 628 -4.05 -15.05 -10.19
CA THR A 628 -4.10 -16.44 -10.63
C THR A 628 -4.21 -16.52 -12.14
N THR A 629 -3.58 -17.52 -12.78
CA THR A 629 -3.88 -17.84 -14.19
C THR A 629 -5.07 -18.81 -14.36
N GLY A 630 -5.57 -19.39 -13.27
CA GLY A 630 -6.75 -20.25 -13.22
C GLY A 630 -8.04 -19.49 -12.91
N ASN A 631 -9.06 -20.21 -12.45
CA ASN A 631 -10.34 -19.65 -12.00
C ASN A 631 -10.23 -19.10 -10.58
N LEU A 632 -11.11 -18.16 -10.23
CA LEU A 632 -11.37 -17.80 -8.84
C LEU A 632 -12.85 -18.03 -8.52
N ASP A 633 -13.11 -18.97 -7.61
CA ASP A 633 -14.45 -19.33 -7.15
C ASP A 633 -14.70 -18.80 -5.73
N VAL A 634 -15.67 -17.89 -5.58
CA VAL A 634 -16.19 -17.48 -4.28
C VAL A 634 -17.42 -18.31 -3.97
N LEU A 635 -17.30 -19.18 -2.97
CA LEU A 635 -18.29 -20.21 -2.66
C LEU A 635 -18.75 -20.11 -1.21
N ASN A 636 -20.05 -19.94 -1.00
CA ASN A 636 -20.63 -20.01 0.33
C ASN A 636 -21.09 -21.43 0.68
N LYS A 637 -20.55 -21.98 1.78
CA LYS A 637 -20.96 -23.27 2.34
C LYS A 637 -22.26 -23.18 3.16
N ASP A 638 -22.58 -22.00 3.68
CA ASP A 638 -23.76 -21.73 4.51
C ASP A 638 -24.80 -20.94 3.70
N THR A 639 -25.81 -21.64 3.19
CA THR A 639 -26.88 -21.00 2.41
C THR A 639 -27.79 -20.10 3.24
N ALA A 640 -27.70 -20.11 4.58
CA ALA A 640 -28.55 -19.33 5.46
C ALA A 640 -27.98 -17.93 5.80
N LYS A 641 -26.68 -17.69 5.59
CA LYS A 641 -26.01 -16.41 5.89
C LYS A 641 -25.17 -15.97 4.70
N LYS A 642 -25.18 -14.66 4.39
CA LYS A 642 -24.25 -14.12 3.39
C LYS A 642 -22.81 -14.20 3.91
N GLN A 643 -21.92 -14.75 3.09
CA GLN A 643 -20.47 -14.74 3.32
C GLN A 643 -19.91 -13.43 2.77
N ASN A 644 -19.05 -12.76 3.54
CA ASN A 644 -18.43 -11.49 3.13
C ASN A 644 -16.92 -11.68 2.92
N ILE A 645 -16.45 -11.35 1.73
CA ILE A 645 -15.06 -11.37 1.32
C ILE A 645 -14.67 -9.93 0.99
N SER A 646 -13.57 -9.44 1.56
CA SER A 646 -13.02 -8.13 1.27
C SER A 646 -11.60 -8.28 0.73
N ILE A 647 -11.29 -7.65 -0.40
CA ILE A 647 -9.94 -7.50 -0.95
C ILE A 647 -9.63 -6.02 -1.04
N THR A 648 -8.57 -5.57 -0.35
CA THR A 648 -8.14 -4.16 -0.36
C THR A 648 -6.76 -4.05 -0.97
N TYR A 649 -6.67 -3.41 -2.13
CA TYR A 649 -5.41 -3.02 -2.75
C TYR A 649 -4.82 -1.82 -1.99
N ASP A 650 -3.53 -1.89 -1.67
CA ASP A 650 -2.75 -0.81 -1.05
C ASP A 650 -1.38 -0.78 -1.72
N GLU A 651 -1.17 0.25 -2.53
CA GLU A 651 0.04 0.41 -3.35
C GLU A 651 1.30 0.53 -2.50
N GLU A 652 1.26 1.35 -1.44
CA GLU A 652 2.40 1.58 -0.56
C GLU A 652 2.80 0.32 0.20
N TYR A 653 1.80 -0.40 0.72
CA TYR A 653 2.00 -1.69 1.35
C TYR A 653 2.65 -2.70 0.39
N LEU A 654 2.15 -2.81 -0.85
CA LEU A 654 2.68 -3.74 -1.84
C LEU A 654 4.11 -3.39 -2.27
N LYS A 655 4.42 -2.11 -2.53
CA LYS A 655 5.78 -1.65 -2.83
C LYS A 655 6.76 -2.01 -1.71
N GLN A 656 6.39 -1.77 -0.46
CA GLN A 656 7.23 -2.11 0.70
C GLN A 656 7.43 -3.62 0.84
N LEU A 657 6.35 -4.40 0.70
CA LEU A 657 6.41 -5.85 0.82
C LEU A 657 7.24 -6.48 -0.30
N ILE A 658 7.03 -6.07 -1.56
CA ILE A 658 7.83 -6.54 -2.70
C ILE A 658 9.27 -6.10 -2.56
N GLY A 659 9.53 -4.83 -2.27
CA GLY A 659 10.89 -4.28 -2.17
C GLY A 659 11.73 -5.04 -1.15
N SER A 660 11.20 -5.21 0.06
CA SER A 660 11.87 -5.95 1.13
C SER A 660 12.10 -7.44 0.83
N ASN A 661 11.45 -7.97 -0.22
CA ASN A 661 11.41 -9.39 -0.55
C ASN A 661 11.69 -9.65 -2.05
N TYR A 662 12.32 -8.71 -2.76
CA TYR A 662 12.38 -8.70 -4.23
C TYR A 662 13.06 -9.95 -4.82
N GLU A 663 13.99 -10.57 -4.08
CA GLU A 663 14.62 -11.84 -4.48
C GLU A 663 13.60 -12.93 -4.84
N TYR A 664 12.43 -12.98 -4.17
CA TYR A 664 11.39 -13.97 -4.47
C TYR A 664 10.56 -13.62 -5.72
N PHE A 665 10.58 -12.35 -6.14
CA PHE A 665 9.85 -11.86 -7.31
C PHE A 665 10.71 -11.84 -8.57
N LYS A 666 12.04 -12.03 -8.45
CA LYS A 666 12.96 -12.03 -9.60
C LYS A 666 12.56 -13.06 -10.64
N GLY A 667 12.24 -12.56 -11.83
CA GLY A 667 11.79 -13.34 -12.98
C GLY A 667 10.44 -14.05 -12.79
N VAL A 668 9.64 -13.68 -11.78
CA VAL A 668 8.23 -14.13 -11.70
C VAL A 668 7.44 -13.49 -12.83
N PHE A 669 7.72 -12.22 -13.10
CA PHE A 669 7.14 -11.49 -14.21
C PHE A 669 8.10 -11.38 -15.38
N THR A 670 7.55 -11.46 -16.59
CA THR A 670 8.25 -11.35 -17.88
C THR A 670 7.64 -10.21 -18.70
N GLY A 671 8.41 -9.67 -19.65
CA GLY A 671 8.00 -8.53 -20.47
C GLY A 671 8.57 -7.20 -19.98
N ASN A 672 8.09 -6.10 -20.57
CA ASN A 672 8.57 -4.76 -20.24
C ASN A 672 7.81 -4.22 -19.02
N PRO A 673 8.51 -3.72 -17.99
CA PRO A 673 7.87 -3.05 -16.86
C PRO A 673 7.29 -1.69 -17.28
N ASP A 674 6.19 -1.28 -16.66
CA ASP A 674 5.58 0.03 -16.88
C ASP A 674 6.37 1.17 -16.23
N SER A 675 7.02 0.87 -15.10
CA SER A 675 7.89 1.81 -14.40
C SER A 675 8.96 1.08 -13.58
N THR A 676 9.81 1.83 -12.90
CA THR A 676 10.76 1.30 -11.92
C THR A 676 10.69 2.13 -10.66
N TYR A 677 10.68 1.51 -9.48
CA TYR A 677 10.91 2.24 -8.21
C TYR A 677 12.26 1.87 -7.62
N LEU A 678 12.84 2.79 -6.83
CA LEU A 678 14.13 2.61 -6.18
C LEU A 678 13.93 2.02 -4.80
N LEU A 679 14.52 0.86 -4.56
CA LEU A 679 14.72 0.33 -3.22
C LEU A 679 16.12 0.70 -2.75
N VAL A 680 16.23 1.29 -1.57
CA VAL A 680 17.52 1.61 -0.96
C VAL A 680 17.81 0.59 0.12
N LYS A 681 18.90 -0.17 -0.03
CA LYS A 681 19.36 -1.14 0.97
C LYS A 681 20.66 -0.63 1.60
N SER A 682 20.70 -0.60 2.93
CA SER A 682 21.94 -0.39 3.68
C SER A 682 22.74 -1.70 3.73
N GLU A 683 24.00 -1.69 3.30
CA GLU A 683 24.89 -2.81 3.62
C GLU A 683 25.08 -2.88 5.13
N LYS A 684 25.09 -4.11 5.63
CA LYS A 684 25.13 -4.44 7.05
C LYS A 684 26.48 -4.17 7.71
N ASP A 685 27.48 -3.68 6.97
CA ASP A 685 28.80 -3.33 7.51
C ASP A 685 28.75 -1.94 8.17
N ILE A 686 27.89 -1.85 9.19
CA ILE A 686 27.72 -0.71 10.09
C ILE A 686 28.58 -0.91 11.37
N ASN A 687 29.54 -1.83 11.33
CA ASN A 687 30.34 -2.15 12.51
C ASN A 687 31.54 -1.24 12.74
N ASP A 688 31.74 -0.19 11.94
CA ASP A 688 32.74 0.82 12.30
C ASP A 688 32.19 1.78 13.37
N ILE A 689 32.00 1.23 14.57
CA ILE A 689 31.57 1.91 15.80
C ILE A 689 32.70 2.83 16.33
N THR A 690 33.77 3.06 15.56
CA THR A 690 34.96 3.82 15.98
C THR A 690 34.90 5.33 15.66
N LEU A 691 33.72 5.90 15.43
CA LEU A 691 33.58 7.35 15.41
C LEU A 691 33.68 7.91 16.84
N ASP A 692 34.78 8.61 17.14
CA ASP A 692 34.92 9.41 18.38
C ASP A 692 34.02 10.65 18.29
N LEU A 693 32.73 10.47 18.61
CA LEU A 693 31.68 11.49 18.53
C LEU A 693 31.64 12.40 19.77
N VAL A 694 32.41 12.09 20.82
CA VAL A 694 32.45 12.85 22.07
C VAL A 694 33.84 13.44 22.27
N LYS A 695 33.99 14.69 21.87
CA LYS A 695 35.23 15.45 22.05
C LYS A 695 35.26 16.08 23.42
N THR A 696 36.46 16.23 23.99
CA THR A 696 36.65 16.87 25.29
C THR A 696 37.46 18.15 25.14
N SER A 697 37.12 19.18 25.91
CA SER A 697 37.82 20.48 25.90
C SER A 697 37.67 21.20 27.23
N ASN A 698 38.40 22.32 27.39
CA ASN A 698 38.34 23.18 28.57
C ASN A 698 38.55 22.39 29.89
N TRP A 699 39.56 21.53 29.91
CA TRP A 699 39.98 20.86 31.13
C TRP A 699 40.53 21.91 32.11
N GLU A 700 40.00 21.92 33.32
CA GLU A 700 40.36 22.88 34.35
C GLU A 700 40.41 22.20 35.72
N VAL A 701 41.36 22.63 36.53
CA VAL A 701 41.54 22.20 37.91
C VAL A 701 41.05 23.33 38.80
N ASN A 702 40.07 23.03 39.67
CA ASN A 702 39.46 24.01 40.58
C ASN A 702 39.90 23.81 42.02
#